data_AF-A0A2M8K646-F1
#
_entry.id   AF-A0A2M8K646-F1
#
_cell.length_a   1.000
_cell.length_b   1.000
_cell.length_c   1.000
_cell.angle_alpha   90.00
_cell.angle_beta   90.00
_cell.angle_gamma   90.00
#
_symmetry.space_group_name_H-M   'P 1'
#
loop_
_entity.id
_entity.type
_entity.pdbx_description
1 polymer ?
#
loop_
_entity_poly.entity_id
_entity_poly.type
_entity_poly.pdbx_seq_one_letter_code
_entity_poly.pdbx_strand_id
1 'polypeptide(L)'
;MSQSHILQSPVLQSFIAGEWLGNQAGQALASPVNGETIYHTHAETIDFGRSLEFARTKGRASLMAMDFQSRASCLRDLGKHLLEYKESLYAISLLTGATRNDSWVDIEGGAGTLFAYASVGRRELPSGNLIHEDDAFPLGRDGQFFGTHILVPRQGVAVHINAFNFPIWGMLEKFAANFLAGMPCIVKPATSTSYLTEACVRLMQESGLLPEGSLQLIIGRTGDLLDRLDGQDVVTFTGSASTAAKLKVTPNIINNSIPFNAEADSLNCAILAPDVSVDSPEFELFIKEVAREMTVKAGQKCTAIRRVLIPENQVQAVSERLTARLAKVSIGNPHLDTVRMGALASFEQKEDVLGQLEELLKSSSIVYGHEDSFELLGKGSEKGAFVQPTLLLSNDPDAEGGAHDIEAFGPISTLMPYKDIDHAIALAARGKGSLVTTLVTQDPEIARKVVPALAAWHGRVHILNEASSKESTGHGSPLPMLKHGGPGRAGGGEELGGIRGVKHYMQRAAIQGSPTMLSAVTGEYVRGGETYESDVHPFRRYFEDLRIGESLLTHRRTVTETDIVNFGCLSGDHFYMHFDDIAARDSQFEQRIAHGYFVLSAAAGLFVSPGEGPVLANYGLDTLRFITPVPIGDTIRARLTCKRKIDQGKLSPKGEPQGVVVWDVQVTNQHDELVASYDILTLVKKQFD
;
A
#
# COMPACT_ATOMS: atom_id res chain seq x y z
N MET A 1 -34.85 7.09 -5.06
CA MET A 1 -34.66 7.24 -6.52
C MET A 1 -34.25 5.87 -7.05
N SER A 2 -34.90 5.38 -8.11
CA SER A 2 -34.91 3.96 -8.49
C SER A 2 -33.54 3.46 -8.96
N GLN A 3 -33.21 2.22 -8.57
CA GLN A 3 -31.99 1.46 -8.90
C GLN A 3 -31.86 1.09 -10.41
N SER A 4 -32.44 1.87 -11.33
CA SER A 4 -32.65 1.49 -12.73
C SER A 4 -31.88 2.32 -13.77
N HIS A 5 -30.88 3.11 -13.37
CA HIS A 5 -30.23 4.07 -14.28
C HIS A 5 -28.93 3.60 -14.95
N ILE A 6 -28.43 2.39 -14.70
CA ILE A 6 -27.24 1.86 -15.38
C ILE A 6 -27.62 0.81 -16.45
N LEU A 7 -28.58 1.15 -17.31
CA LEU A 7 -28.67 0.50 -18.62
C LEU A 7 -27.94 1.42 -19.60
N GLN A 8 -26.62 1.21 -19.70
CA GLN A 8 -25.74 1.96 -20.58
C GLN A 8 -26.10 1.72 -22.05
N SER A 9 -25.74 2.70 -22.89
CA SER A 9 -25.56 2.48 -24.32
C SER A 9 -24.73 1.20 -24.53
N PRO A 10 -25.06 0.36 -25.53
CA PRO A 10 -24.24 -0.81 -25.84
C PRO A 10 -22.81 -0.45 -26.28
N VAL A 11 -22.52 0.85 -26.51
CA VAL A 11 -21.19 1.38 -26.83
C VAL A 11 -20.58 2.03 -25.60
N LEU A 12 -19.45 1.49 -25.13
CA LEU A 12 -18.65 2.04 -24.05
C LEU A 12 -17.96 3.34 -24.45
N GLN A 13 -17.81 4.26 -23.50
CA GLN A 13 -17.26 5.59 -23.75
C GLN A 13 -15.94 5.81 -23.02
N SER A 14 -15.05 6.58 -23.63
CA SER A 14 -13.88 7.16 -22.95
C SER A 14 -14.29 8.46 -22.25
N PHE A 15 -13.65 8.78 -21.13
CA PHE A 15 -13.83 10.08 -20.45
C PHE A 15 -12.56 10.91 -20.62
N ILE A 16 -12.60 11.87 -21.53
CA ILE A 16 -11.43 12.63 -21.98
C ILE A 16 -11.73 14.12 -21.90
N ALA A 17 -10.83 14.87 -21.28
CA ALA A 17 -10.93 16.32 -21.15
C ALA A 17 -12.29 16.83 -20.61
N GLY A 18 -12.87 16.10 -19.64
CA GLY A 18 -14.15 16.43 -19.00
C GLY A 18 -15.39 15.93 -19.76
N GLU A 19 -15.22 15.23 -20.89
CA GLU A 19 -16.31 14.83 -21.77
C GLU A 19 -16.33 13.32 -22.01
N TRP A 20 -17.53 12.75 -22.14
CA TRP A 20 -17.71 11.36 -22.57
C TRP A 20 -17.69 11.26 -24.10
N LEU A 21 -16.74 10.50 -24.63
CA LEU A 21 -16.52 10.26 -26.06
C LEU A 21 -16.84 8.80 -26.41
N GLY A 22 -17.67 8.59 -27.43
CA GLY A 22 -17.97 7.27 -27.98
C GLY A 22 -19.46 7.09 -28.26
N ASN A 23 -19.86 7.18 -29.52
CA ASN A 23 -21.22 6.95 -29.99
C ASN A 23 -21.26 5.91 -31.12
N GLN A 24 -20.11 5.61 -31.74
CA GLN A 24 -20.01 4.63 -32.81
C GLN A 24 -19.43 3.31 -32.29
N ALA A 25 -20.11 2.21 -32.56
CA ALA A 25 -19.66 0.88 -32.14
C ALA A 25 -18.35 0.50 -32.85
N GLY A 26 -17.33 0.16 -32.05
CA GLY A 26 -16.07 -0.44 -32.47
C GLY A 26 -16.07 -1.97 -32.24
N GLN A 27 -15.00 -2.48 -31.65
CA GLN A 27 -14.84 -3.92 -31.34
C GLN A 27 -15.94 -4.41 -30.39
N ALA A 28 -16.60 -5.51 -30.76
CA ALA A 28 -17.56 -6.22 -29.91
C ALA A 28 -16.86 -6.94 -28.75
N LEU A 29 -17.48 -6.92 -27.57
CA LEU A 29 -17.01 -7.57 -26.35
C LEU A 29 -17.98 -8.68 -26.00
N ALA A 30 -17.51 -9.92 -26.11
CA ALA A 30 -18.30 -11.11 -25.84
C ALA A 30 -18.30 -11.47 -24.35
N SER A 31 -19.41 -12.03 -23.90
CA SER A 31 -19.55 -12.65 -22.59
C SER A 31 -18.70 -13.92 -22.53
N PRO A 32 -17.74 -14.02 -21.60
CA PRO A 32 -17.03 -15.26 -21.38
C PRO A 32 -17.93 -16.38 -20.85
N VAL A 33 -19.16 -16.09 -20.42
CA VAL A 33 -20.06 -17.12 -19.86
C VAL A 33 -20.77 -17.91 -20.96
N ASN A 34 -21.15 -17.25 -22.06
CA ASN A 34 -22.01 -17.86 -23.10
C ASN A 34 -21.69 -17.43 -24.55
N GLY A 35 -20.73 -16.53 -24.76
CA GLY A 35 -20.31 -16.05 -26.08
C GLY A 35 -21.17 -14.93 -26.68
N GLU A 36 -22.23 -14.48 -26.01
CA GLU A 36 -23.08 -13.40 -26.52
C GLU A 36 -22.38 -12.05 -26.42
N THR A 37 -22.61 -11.16 -27.39
CA THR A 37 -22.07 -9.79 -27.31
C THR A 37 -22.77 -9.00 -26.21
N ILE A 38 -21.99 -8.44 -25.28
CA ILE A 38 -22.50 -7.64 -24.16
C ILE A 38 -22.40 -6.14 -24.49
N TYR A 39 -21.22 -5.72 -24.95
CA TYR A 39 -20.89 -4.31 -25.22
C TYR A 39 -20.04 -4.20 -26.48
N HIS A 40 -19.85 -2.97 -26.94
CA HIS A 40 -18.84 -2.59 -27.91
C HIS A 40 -17.91 -1.54 -27.28
N THR A 41 -16.62 -1.59 -27.62
CA THR A 41 -15.78 -0.39 -27.53
C THR A 41 -16.32 0.69 -28.49
N HIS A 42 -15.79 1.91 -28.41
CA HIS A 42 -16.10 2.96 -29.38
C HIS A 42 -15.06 3.01 -30.52
N ALA A 43 -15.47 3.49 -31.69
CA ALA A 43 -14.63 3.55 -32.89
C ALA A 43 -13.85 4.87 -33.03
N GLU A 44 -14.25 5.89 -32.29
CA GLU A 44 -13.67 7.22 -32.35
C GLU A 44 -12.20 7.26 -31.92
N THR A 45 -11.43 8.14 -32.56
CA THR A 45 -10.03 8.39 -32.17
C THR A 45 -9.98 9.41 -31.03
N ILE A 46 -9.16 9.12 -30.03
CA ILE A 46 -8.96 10.00 -28.88
C ILE A 46 -7.86 11.03 -29.20
N ASP A 47 -8.11 12.29 -28.90
CA ASP A 47 -7.08 13.33 -28.90
C ASP A 47 -6.29 13.29 -27.59
N PHE A 48 -5.17 12.57 -27.60
CA PHE A 48 -4.29 12.47 -26.43
C PHE A 48 -3.52 13.76 -26.13
N GLY A 49 -3.37 14.66 -27.12
CA GLY A 49 -2.83 16.00 -26.88
C GLY A 49 -3.76 16.80 -25.96
N ARG A 50 -5.04 16.89 -26.32
CA ARG A 50 -6.08 17.53 -25.49
C ARG A 50 -6.19 16.87 -24.10
N SER A 51 -6.12 15.54 -24.04
CA SER A 51 -6.20 14.79 -22.78
C SER A 51 -5.05 15.14 -21.82
N LEU A 52 -3.81 15.18 -22.31
CA LEU A 52 -2.63 15.51 -21.51
C LEU A 52 -2.62 16.98 -21.10
N GLU A 53 -2.96 17.90 -22.02
CA GLU A 53 -3.05 19.33 -21.72
C GLU A 53 -4.06 19.59 -20.60
N PHE A 54 -5.24 18.99 -20.67
CA PHE A 54 -6.29 19.15 -19.65
C PHE A 54 -5.85 18.64 -18.27
N ALA A 55 -5.19 17.48 -18.20
CA ALA A 55 -4.66 16.96 -16.95
C ALA A 55 -3.56 17.87 -16.36
N ARG A 56 -2.58 18.28 -17.19
CA ARG A 56 -1.43 19.09 -16.74
C ARG A 56 -1.80 20.52 -16.35
N THR A 57 -2.88 21.06 -16.93
CA THR A 57 -3.36 22.41 -16.62
C THR A 57 -4.46 22.37 -15.56
N LYS A 58 -5.67 21.96 -15.93
CA LYS A 58 -6.86 21.99 -15.08
C LYS A 58 -6.78 20.96 -13.96
N GLY A 59 -6.43 19.72 -14.28
CA GLY A 59 -6.32 18.62 -13.31
C GLY A 59 -5.29 18.88 -12.22
N ARG A 60 -4.12 19.38 -12.60
CA ARG A 60 -3.08 19.76 -11.65
C ARG A 60 -3.50 20.94 -10.78
N ALA A 61 -4.02 22.01 -11.39
CA ALA A 61 -4.43 23.20 -10.64
C ALA A 61 -5.52 22.86 -9.60
N SER A 62 -6.49 22.01 -9.97
CA SER A 62 -7.57 21.61 -9.10
C SER A 62 -7.09 20.71 -7.95
N LEU A 63 -6.17 19.77 -8.21
CA LEU A 63 -5.55 18.94 -7.16
C LEU A 63 -4.65 19.72 -6.21
N MET A 64 -3.95 20.74 -6.70
CA MET A 64 -3.06 21.59 -5.90
C MET A 64 -3.78 22.68 -5.10
N ALA A 65 -5.03 22.98 -5.45
CA ALA A 65 -5.91 23.76 -4.59
C ALA A 65 -6.35 22.99 -3.33
N MET A 66 -6.19 21.66 -3.31
CA MET A 66 -6.45 20.80 -2.17
C MET A 66 -5.15 20.49 -1.42
N ASP A 67 -5.22 20.28 -0.11
CA ASP A 67 -4.13 19.69 0.68
C ASP A 67 -4.28 18.16 0.77
N PHE A 68 -3.32 17.47 1.39
CA PHE A 68 -3.37 16.02 1.59
C PHE A 68 -4.64 15.57 2.31
N GLN A 69 -5.10 16.31 3.32
CA GLN A 69 -6.25 15.96 4.15
C GLN A 69 -7.58 16.13 3.39
N SER A 70 -7.68 17.14 2.54
CA SER A 70 -8.81 17.35 1.64
C SER A 70 -8.90 16.24 0.62
N ARG A 71 -7.77 15.85 0.01
CA ARG A 71 -7.72 14.71 -0.93
C ARG A 71 -8.06 13.38 -0.23
N ALA A 72 -7.56 13.15 0.98
CA ALA A 72 -7.93 11.99 1.78
C ALA A 72 -9.42 11.95 2.13
N SER A 73 -10.04 13.10 2.41
CA SER A 73 -11.49 13.20 2.65
C SER A 73 -12.30 12.84 1.41
N CYS A 74 -11.88 13.33 0.24
CA CYS A 74 -12.46 12.97 -1.05
C CYS A 74 -12.37 11.44 -1.29
N LEU A 75 -11.21 10.81 -1.08
CA LEU A 75 -11.06 9.34 -1.22
C LEU A 75 -12.03 8.57 -0.32
N ARG A 76 -12.17 8.98 0.95
CA ARG A 76 -13.13 8.36 1.88
C ARG A 76 -14.56 8.48 1.38
N ASP A 77 -14.97 9.68 0.97
CA ASP A 77 -16.36 9.92 0.57
C ASP A 77 -16.69 9.26 -0.78
N LEU A 78 -15.70 9.18 -1.67
CA LEU A 78 -15.79 8.40 -2.89
C LEU A 78 -15.95 6.89 -2.59
N GLY A 79 -15.18 6.34 -1.65
CA GLY A 79 -15.33 4.95 -1.22
C GLY A 79 -16.72 4.65 -0.67
N LYS A 80 -17.32 5.57 0.11
CA LYS A 80 -18.72 5.43 0.57
C LYS A 80 -19.69 5.44 -0.61
N HIS A 81 -19.54 6.40 -1.51
CA HIS A 81 -20.38 6.53 -2.69
C HIS A 81 -20.37 5.24 -3.52
N LEU A 82 -19.20 4.69 -3.84
CA LEU A 82 -19.11 3.43 -4.59
C LEU A 82 -19.80 2.26 -3.88
N LEU A 83 -19.71 2.18 -2.55
CA LEU A 83 -20.39 1.14 -1.78
C LEU A 83 -21.92 1.29 -1.75
N GLU A 84 -22.46 2.50 -1.90
CA GLU A 84 -23.91 2.72 -2.04
C GLU A 84 -24.45 2.10 -3.35
N TYR A 85 -23.62 2.08 -4.40
CA TYR A 85 -23.98 1.57 -5.73
C TYR A 85 -23.43 0.17 -6.03
N LYS A 86 -22.83 -0.52 -5.05
CA LYS A 86 -22.14 -1.80 -5.26
C LYS A 86 -22.98 -2.88 -5.95
N GLU A 87 -24.29 -2.95 -5.70
CA GLU A 87 -25.15 -3.95 -6.34
C GLU A 87 -25.26 -3.76 -7.86
N SER A 88 -25.17 -2.52 -8.34
CA SER A 88 -25.12 -2.25 -9.77
C SER A 88 -23.78 -2.68 -10.39
N LEU A 89 -22.68 -2.48 -9.66
CA LEU A 89 -21.35 -2.96 -10.06
C LEU A 89 -21.28 -4.49 -10.04
N TYR A 90 -21.91 -5.16 -9.06
CA TYR A 90 -22.04 -6.61 -9.03
C TYR A 90 -22.77 -7.15 -10.25
N ALA A 91 -23.88 -6.53 -10.64
CA ALA A 91 -24.64 -6.95 -11.82
C ALA A 91 -23.78 -6.91 -13.10
N ILE A 92 -22.93 -5.89 -13.25
CA ILE A 92 -22.00 -5.77 -14.37
C ILE A 92 -20.82 -6.74 -14.22
N SER A 93 -20.30 -6.93 -13.01
CA SER A 93 -19.16 -7.81 -12.74
C SER A 93 -19.46 -9.29 -13.03
N LEU A 94 -20.70 -9.74 -12.86
CA LEU A 94 -21.13 -11.09 -13.26
C LEU A 94 -20.88 -11.37 -14.75
N LEU A 95 -20.94 -10.33 -15.60
CA LEU A 95 -20.67 -10.43 -17.03
C LEU A 95 -19.19 -10.71 -17.33
N THR A 96 -18.29 -10.46 -16.39
CA THR A 96 -16.86 -10.81 -16.50
C THR A 96 -16.59 -12.30 -16.30
N GLY A 97 -17.63 -13.09 -16.00
CA GLY A 97 -17.50 -14.49 -15.61
C GLY A 97 -17.16 -14.69 -14.13
N ALA A 98 -16.98 -13.63 -13.34
CA ALA A 98 -16.70 -13.71 -11.91
C ALA A 98 -17.95 -14.14 -11.11
N THR A 99 -17.77 -14.93 -10.05
CA THR A 99 -18.83 -15.14 -9.07
C THR A 99 -19.04 -13.88 -8.22
N ARG A 100 -20.11 -13.84 -7.42
CA ARG A 100 -20.32 -12.73 -6.48
C ARG A 100 -19.19 -12.59 -5.46
N ASN A 101 -18.67 -13.71 -4.94
CA ASN A 101 -17.54 -13.68 -3.99
C ASN A 101 -16.25 -13.18 -4.64
N ASP A 102 -16.00 -13.55 -5.89
CA ASP A 102 -14.85 -13.01 -6.64
C ASP A 102 -15.01 -11.51 -6.89
N SER A 103 -16.24 -11.08 -7.22
CA SER A 103 -16.58 -9.68 -7.45
C SER A 103 -16.45 -8.83 -6.18
N TRP A 104 -16.73 -9.41 -5.00
CA TRP A 104 -16.54 -8.74 -3.71
C TRP A 104 -15.08 -8.34 -3.48
N VAL A 105 -14.14 -9.18 -3.92
CA VAL A 105 -12.70 -8.86 -3.83
C VAL A 105 -12.36 -7.66 -4.71
N ASP A 106 -12.92 -7.56 -5.92
CA ASP A 106 -12.65 -6.45 -6.84
C ASP A 106 -13.34 -5.14 -6.40
N ILE A 107 -14.62 -5.20 -6.04
CA ILE A 107 -15.44 -4.03 -5.72
C ILE A 107 -15.14 -3.51 -4.30
N GLU A 108 -15.40 -4.32 -3.27
CA GLU A 108 -15.17 -3.93 -1.89
C GLU A 108 -13.67 -3.83 -1.56
N GLY A 109 -12.82 -4.64 -2.18
CA GLY A 109 -11.37 -4.47 -2.07
C GLY A 109 -10.91 -3.12 -2.63
N GLY A 110 -11.45 -2.69 -3.76
CA GLY A 110 -11.20 -1.37 -4.34
C GLY A 110 -11.64 -0.23 -3.42
N ALA A 111 -12.89 -0.28 -2.93
CA ALA A 111 -13.40 0.72 -1.97
C ALA A 111 -12.63 0.72 -0.64
N GLY A 112 -12.29 -0.47 -0.12
CA GLY A 112 -11.43 -0.66 1.05
C GLY A 112 -10.06 0.01 0.89
N THR A 113 -9.50 -0.05 -0.31
CA THR A 113 -8.24 0.61 -0.65
C THR A 113 -8.36 2.14 -0.57
N LEU A 114 -9.47 2.71 -1.06
CA LEU A 114 -9.74 4.15 -0.90
C LEU A 114 -9.79 4.57 0.57
N PHE A 115 -10.44 3.78 1.43
CA PHE A 115 -10.49 4.05 2.87
C PHE A 115 -9.12 3.95 3.54
N ALA A 116 -8.30 2.98 3.14
CA ALA A 116 -6.95 2.82 3.68
C ALA A 116 -6.08 4.04 3.35
N TYR A 117 -6.07 4.49 2.10
CA TYR A 117 -5.33 5.69 1.70
C TYR A 117 -5.90 6.99 2.28
N ALA A 118 -7.22 7.08 2.48
CA ALA A 118 -7.81 8.18 3.23
C ALA A 118 -7.32 8.21 4.69
N SER A 119 -7.11 7.05 5.31
CA SER A 119 -6.52 6.95 6.65
C SER A 119 -5.06 7.37 6.65
N VAL A 120 -4.26 6.91 5.68
CA VAL A 120 -2.84 7.32 5.50
C VAL A 120 -2.75 8.85 5.40
N GLY A 121 -3.53 9.47 4.50
CA GLY A 121 -3.45 10.91 4.29
C GLY A 121 -3.88 11.76 5.49
N ARG A 122 -4.74 11.23 6.37
CA ARG A 122 -5.14 11.93 7.61
C ARG A 122 -4.18 11.74 8.76
N ARG A 123 -3.53 10.57 8.85
CA ARG A 123 -2.74 10.17 10.02
C ARG A 123 -1.25 10.41 9.84
N GLU A 124 -0.72 10.24 8.62
CA GLU A 124 0.72 10.18 8.34
C GLU A 124 1.23 11.38 7.55
N LEU A 125 0.37 12.06 6.77
CA LEU A 125 0.79 13.20 5.95
C LEU A 125 0.64 14.53 6.70
N PRO A 126 1.58 15.49 6.49
CA PRO A 126 1.50 16.82 7.09
C PRO A 126 0.39 17.65 6.45
N SER A 127 0.06 18.79 7.06
CA SER A 127 -0.81 19.77 6.42
C SER A 127 -0.11 20.40 5.21
N GLY A 128 -0.86 20.61 4.11
CA GLY A 128 -0.33 21.16 2.86
C GLY A 128 -0.06 20.11 1.78
N ASN A 129 0.96 20.34 0.95
CA ASN A 129 1.27 19.55 -0.25
C ASN A 129 2.74 19.12 -0.35
N LEU A 130 3.53 19.31 0.70
CA LEU A 130 4.95 18.94 0.75
C LEU A 130 5.17 18.01 1.93
N ILE A 131 6.00 16.98 1.74
CA ILE A 131 6.43 16.09 2.83
C ILE A 131 7.90 16.37 3.14
N HIS A 132 8.22 16.58 4.40
CA HIS A 132 9.59 16.56 4.93
C HIS A 132 9.88 15.12 5.39
N GLU A 133 10.81 14.41 4.75
CA GLU A 133 10.98 12.96 4.96
C GLU A 133 11.79 12.59 6.20
N ASP A 134 12.78 13.41 6.54
CA ASP A 134 13.77 13.16 7.60
C ASP A 134 13.97 14.43 8.43
N ASP A 135 14.68 14.32 9.57
CA ASP A 135 15.20 15.51 10.25
C ASP A 135 16.27 16.20 9.41
N ALA A 136 16.37 17.52 9.51
CA ALA A 136 17.43 18.27 8.84
C ALA A 136 18.81 17.99 9.47
N PHE A 137 19.82 17.83 8.62
CA PHE A 137 21.18 17.48 9.00
C PHE A 137 22.08 18.72 9.03
N PRO A 138 22.87 18.92 10.10
CA PRO A 138 23.89 19.98 10.10
C PRO A 138 25.00 19.64 9.10
N LEU A 139 25.30 20.59 8.21
CA LEU A 139 26.38 20.49 7.22
C LEU A 139 27.52 21.49 7.48
N GLY A 140 27.21 22.60 8.17
CA GLY A 140 28.17 23.62 8.57
C GLY A 140 28.60 23.50 10.04
N ARG A 141 29.86 23.82 10.34
CA ARG A 141 30.42 23.78 11.70
C ARG A 141 29.73 24.74 12.66
N ASP A 142 29.33 25.92 12.16
CA ASP A 142 28.72 26.98 12.98
C ASP A 142 27.19 26.79 13.14
N GLY A 143 26.62 25.69 12.65
CA GLY A 143 25.19 25.41 12.76
C GLY A 143 24.30 26.34 11.90
N GLN A 144 24.85 26.99 10.87
CA GLN A 144 24.11 27.91 9.99
C GLN A 144 23.81 27.33 8.60
N PHE A 145 24.25 26.10 8.32
CA PHE A 145 24.03 25.45 7.02
C PHE A 145 23.61 24.00 7.23
N PHE A 146 22.45 23.66 6.70
CA PHE A 146 21.79 22.37 6.87
C PHE A 146 21.34 21.82 5.51
N GLY A 147 21.11 20.52 5.45
CA GLY A 147 20.47 19.84 4.34
C GLY A 147 19.32 18.96 4.80
N THR A 148 18.28 18.82 3.99
CA THR A 148 17.19 17.88 4.24
C THR A 148 16.56 17.40 2.92
N HIS A 149 15.67 16.41 3.00
CA HIS A 149 14.90 15.89 1.88
C HIS A 149 13.43 16.30 1.97
N ILE A 150 12.90 16.79 0.85
CA ILE A 150 11.47 17.03 0.67
C ILE A 150 10.92 16.16 -0.46
N LEU A 151 9.63 15.86 -0.39
CA LEU A 151 8.85 15.34 -1.50
C LEU A 151 7.80 16.36 -1.91
N VAL A 152 7.72 16.62 -3.21
CA VAL A 152 6.69 17.47 -3.82
C VAL A 152 5.93 16.69 -4.90
N PRO A 153 4.64 16.97 -5.13
CA PRO A 153 3.86 16.36 -6.19
C PRO A 153 4.54 16.54 -7.55
N ARG A 154 4.62 15.48 -8.35
CA ARG A 154 5.07 15.59 -9.74
C ARG A 154 4.11 16.46 -10.54
N GLN A 155 4.63 17.12 -11.56
CA GLN A 155 3.87 18.10 -12.35
C GLN A 155 3.20 17.52 -13.60
N GLY A 156 3.37 16.22 -13.85
CA GLY A 156 2.85 15.52 -15.02
C GLY A 156 1.56 14.75 -14.74
N VAL A 157 1.37 13.66 -15.49
CA VAL A 157 0.20 12.78 -15.48
C VAL A 157 0.64 11.34 -15.17
N ALA A 158 -0.13 10.66 -14.33
CA ALA A 158 0.03 9.23 -14.09
C ALA A 158 -0.80 8.44 -15.12
N VAL A 159 -0.15 7.65 -15.97
CA VAL A 159 -0.82 6.77 -16.94
C VAL A 159 -0.87 5.37 -16.35
N HIS A 160 -2.07 4.88 -16.06
CA HIS A 160 -2.28 3.54 -15.51
C HIS A 160 -2.81 2.61 -16.60
N ILE A 161 -1.98 1.68 -17.07
CA ILE A 161 -2.37 0.62 -18.01
C ILE A 161 -2.64 -0.64 -17.21
N ASN A 162 -3.90 -1.02 -17.09
CA ASN A 162 -4.35 -2.07 -16.18
C ASN A 162 -4.69 -3.38 -16.90
N ALA A 163 -4.59 -4.48 -16.16
CA ALA A 163 -4.96 -5.82 -16.61
C ALA A 163 -6.48 -6.07 -16.50
N PHE A 164 -6.90 -7.23 -17.00
CA PHE A 164 -8.32 -7.60 -17.12
C PHE A 164 -8.93 -8.19 -15.85
N ASN A 165 -8.11 -8.67 -14.92
CA ASN A 165 -8.53 -9.48 -13.79
C ASN A 165 -9.26 -8.70 -12.70
N PHE A 166 -8.82 -7.47 -12.42
CA PHE A 166 -9.40 -6.59 -11.40
C PHE A 166 -9.74 -5.20 -11.96
N PRO A 167 -10.83 -5.06 -12.73
CA PRO A 167 -11.19 -3.81 -13.39
C PRO A 167 -11.43 -2.64 -12.43
N ILE A 168 -11.91 -2.91 -11.20
CA ILE A 168 -12.15 -1.88 -10.19
C ILE A 168 -10.96 -1.77 -9.24
N TRP A 169 -10.56 -2.85 -8.59
CA TRP A 169 -9.48 -2.82 -7.60
C TRP A 169 -8.17 -2.34 -8.23
N GLY A 170 -7.77 -2.88 -9.38
CA GLY A 170 -6.52 -2.50 -10.06
C GLY A 170 -6.51 -1.04 -10.55
N MET A 171 -7.68 -0.44 -10.78
CA MET A 171 -7.79 0.99 -11.02
C MET A 171 -7.68 1.78 -9.71
N LEU A 172 -8.48 1.42 -8.71
CA LEU A 172 -8.62 2.20 -7.48
C LEU A 172 -7.38 2.14 -6.59
N GLU A 173 -6.62 1.05 -6.62
CA GLU A 173 -5.39 0.90 -5.85
C GLU A 173 -4.28 1.83 -6.33
N LYS A 174 -4.18 2.06 -7.64
CA LYS A 174 -3.29 3.06 -8.24
C LYS A 174 -3.82 4.46 -8.07
N PHE A 175 -5.12 4.65 -8.37
CA PHE A 175 -5.83 5.93 -8.26
C PHE A 175 -5.68 6.55 -6.87
N ALA A 176 -5.86 5.75 -5.82
CA ALA A 176 -5.79 6.23 -4.44
C ALA A 176 -4.42 6.87 -4.12
N ALA A 177 -3.34 6.24 -4.57
CA ALA A 177 -1.98 6.68 -4.30
C ALA A 177 -1.63 7.96 -5.07
N ASN A 178 -1.86 8.02 -6.39
CA ASN A 178 -1.52 9.20 -7.19
C ASN A 178 -2.45 10.39 -6.86
N PHE A 179 -3.74 10.13 -6.61
CA PHE A 179 -4.67 11.17 -6.20
C PHE A 179 -4.23 11.76 -4.86
N LEU A 180 -3.90 10.94 -3.87
CA LEU A 180 -3.41 11.45 -2.59
C LEU A 180 -2.11 12.25 -2.75
N ALA A 181 -1.20 11.81 -3.63
CA ALA A 181 0.02 12.54 -3.98
C ALA A 181 -0.23 13.87 -4.72
N GLY A 182 -1.44 14.13 -5.22
CA GLY A 182 -1.79 15.35 -5.94
C GLY A 182 -1.44 15.31 -7.44
N MET A 183 -1.37 14.12 -8.04
CA MET A 183 -1.06 13.93 -9.46
C MET A 183 -2.31 13.45 -10.22
N PRO A 184 -2.72 14.09 -11.34
CA PRO A 184 -3.84 13.62 -12.14
C PRO A 184 -3.50 12.33 -12.87
N CYS A 185 -4.49 11.51 -13.22
CA CYS A 185 -4.26 10.28 -13.97
C CYS A 185 -5.15 10.07 -15.18
N ILE A 186 -4.64 9.22 -16.08
CA ILE A 186 -5.36 8.66 -17.22
C ILE A 186 -5.33 7.13 -17.06
N VAL A 187 -6.49 6.53 -16.90
CA VAL A 187 -6.65 5.08 -16.72
C VAL A 187 -7.00 4.43 -18.05
N LYS A 188 -6.28 3.36 -18.39
CA LYS A 188 -6.57 2.50 -19.54
C LYS A 188 -6.78 1.07 -19.01
N PRO A 189 -8.03 0.60 -18.83
CA PRO A 189 -8.30 -0.80 -18.51
C PRO A 189 -7.96 -1.74 -19.67
N ALA A 190 -7.85 -3.04 -19.38
CA ALA A 190 -7.86 -4.05 -20.42
C ALA A 190 -9.23 -4.09 -21.12
N THR A 191 -9.22 -4.26 -22.44
CA THR A 191 -10.41 -4.11 -23.28
C THR A 191 -11.49 -5.15 -22.97
N SER A 192 -11.12 -6.37 -22.58
CA SER A 192 -12.06 -7.48 -22.34
C SER A 192 -13.02 -7.24 -21.17
N THR A 193 -12.64 -6.43 -20.19
CA THR A 193 -13.43 -6.17 -18.96
C THR A 193 -13.60 -4.67 -18.69
N SER A 194 -13.34 -3.82 -19.70
CA SER A 194 -13.33 -2.36 -19.55
C SER A 194 -14.70 -1.76 -19.21
N TYR A 195 -15.79 -2.47 -19.49
CA TYR A 195 -17.15 -2.04 -19.14
C TYR A 195 -17.36 -1.89 -17.63
N LEU A 196 -16.70 -2.74 -16.81
CA LEU A 196 -16.80 -2.63 -15.36
C LEU A 196 -16.02 -1.41 -14.83
N THR A 197 -14.83 -1.16 -15.38
CA THR A 197 -14.06 0.06 -15.07
C THR A 197 -14.82 1.31 -15.50
N GLU A 198 -15.42 1.31 -16.69
CA GLU A 198 -16.18 2.45 -17.22
C GLU A 198 -17.40 2.77 -16.37
N ALA A 199 -18.17 1.75 -15.96
CA ALA A 199 -19.27 1.93 -15.02
C ALA A 199 -18.81 2.50 -13.67
N CYS A 200 -17.68 2.04 -13.13
CA CYS A 200 -17.11 2.58 -11.91
C CYS A 200 -16.68 4.05 -12.06
N VAL A 201 -15.93 4.39 -13.12
CA VAL A 201 -15.52 5.79 -13.40
C VAL A 201 -16.74 6.69 -13.58
N ARG A 202 -17.80 6.19 -14.22
CA ARG A 202 -19.04 6.95 -14.40
C ARG A 202 -19.67 7.32 -13.05
N LEU A 203 -19.80 6.37 -12.14
CA LEU A 203 -20.25 6.64 -10.76
C LEU A 203 -19.31 7.62 -10.05
N MET A 204 -17.99 7.48 -10.23
CA MET A 204 -17.02 8.42 -9.65
C MET A 204 -17.23 9.86 -10.16
N GLN A 205 -17.51 10.05 -11.45
CA GLN A 205 -17.79 11.38 -12.02
C GLN A 205 -19.15 11.92 -11.59
N GLU A 206 -20.20 11.08 -11.60
CA GLU A 206 -21.56 11.46 -11.20
C GLU A 206 -21.65 11.88 -9.72
N SER A 207 -20.74 11.41 -8.88
CA SER A 207 -20.65 11.83 -7.48
C SER A 207 -20.38 13.33 -7.30
N GLY A 208 -19.76 13.99 -8.28
CA GLY A 208 -19.30 15.39 -8.17
C GLY A 208 -18.19 15.61 -7.14
N LEU A 209 -17.61 14.55 -6.56
CA LEU A 209 -16.58 14.64 -5.53
C LEU A 209 -15.18 14.88 -6.11
N LEU A 210 -14.95 14.46 -7.36
CA LEU A 210 -13.64 14.56 -7.99
C LEU A 210 -13.40 15.97 -8.56
N PRO A 211 -12.24 16.57 -8.28
CA PRO A 211 -11.86 17.81 -8.93
C PRO A 211 -11.66 17.60 -10.44
N GLU A 212 -12.08 18.59 -11.23
CA GLU A 212 -12.03 18.51 -12.69
C GLU A 212 -10.60 18.23 -13.19
N GLY A 213 -10.47 17.26 -14.11
CA GLY A 213 -9.20 16.86 -14.70
C GLY A 213 -8.34 15.91 -13.88
N SER A 214 -8.77 15.50 -12.67
CA SER A 214 -7.98 14.58 -11.84
C SER A 214 -7.98 13.13 -12.32
N LEU A 215 -9.02 12.73 -13.06
CA LEU A 215 -9.20 11.38 -13.58
C LEU A 215 -9.75 11.43 -15.01
N GLN A 216 -9.14 10.66 -15.90
CA GLN A 216 -9.59 10.40 -17.26
C GLN A 216 -9.59 8.88 -17.54
N LEU A 217 -10.37 8.44 -18.53
CA LEU A 217 -10.54 7.03 -18.88
C LEU A 217 -10.41 6.81 -20.39
N ILE A 218 -9.64 5.80 -20.77
CA ILE A 218 -9.47 5.34 -22.15
C ILE A 218 -10.11 3.98 -22.33
N ILE A 219 -11.14 3.91 -23.17
CA ILE A 219 -11.64 2.64 -23.71
C ILE A 219 -11.00 2.43 -25.08
N GLY A 220 -10.19 1.37 -25.22
CA GLY A 220 -9.52 1.03 -26.47
C GLY A 220 -7.99 1.09 -26.38
N ARG A 221 -7.33 1.54 -27.45
CA ARG A 221 -5.88 1.55 -27.60
C ARG A 221 -5.28 2.84 -27.04
N THR A 222 -4.01 2.80 -26.64
CA THR A 222 -3.28 3.99 -26.15
C THR A 222 -2.83 4.93 -27.27
N GLY A 223 -2.94 4.55 -28.55
CA GLY A 223 -2.52 5.39 -29.69
C GLY A 223 -1.09 5.94 -29.53
N ASP A 224 -0.95 7.25 -29.71
CA ASP A 224 0.29 8.00 -29.56
C ASP A 224 0.46 8.62 -28.15
N LEU A 225 -0.34 8.22 -27.16
CA LEU A 225 -0.29 8.75 -25.79
C LEU A 225 1.13 8.67 -25.19
N LEU A 226 1.76 7.49 -25.31
CA LEU A 226 3.09 7.26 -24.72
C LEU A 226 4.18 8.06 -25.43
N ASP A 227 3.98 8.43 -26.70
CA ASP A 227 4.91 9.25 -27.49
C ASP A 227 4.83 10.74 -27.11
N ARG A 228 3.79 11.15 -26.37
CA ARG A 228 3.52 12.54 -25.95
C ARG A 228 3.84 12.84 -24.48
N LEU A 229 4.28 11.82 -23.73
CA LEU A 229 4.66 11.97 -22.33
C LEU A 229 5.98 12.74 -22.17
N ASP A 230 6.19 13.35 -21.01
CA ASP A 230 7.40 14.07 -20.62
C ASP A 230 8.01 13.51 -19.31
N GLY A 231 9.17 14.04 -18.89
CA GLY A 231 9.90 13.54 -17.71
C GLY A 231 9.22 13.75 -16.35
N GLN A 232 8.07 14.45 -16.30
CA GLN A 232 7.27 14.60 -15.08
C GLN A 232 6.13 13.57 -14.98
N ASP A 233 5.82 12.86 -16.08
CA ASP A 233 4.81 11.82 -16.09
C ASP A 233 5.29 10.54 -15.40
N VAL A 234 4.36 9.62 -15.12
CA VAL A 234 4.64 8.29 -14.58
C VAL A 234 3.79 7.28 -15.34
N VAL A 235 4.37 6.14 -15.73
CA VAL A 235 3.63 5.04 -16.34
C VAL A 235 3.63 3.85 -15.40
N THR A 236 2.43 3.36 -15.07
CA THR A 236 2.23 2.18 -14.24
C THR A 236 1.51 1.11 -15.07
N PHE A 237 2.17 -0.01 -15.32
CA PHE A 237 1.65 -1.12 -16.12
C PHE A 237 1.41 -2.35 -15.26
N THR A 238 0.22 -2.96 -15.41
CA THR A 238 -0.06 -4.33 -14.96
C THR A 238 -0.51 -5.18 -16.15
N GLY A 239 0.12 -6.33 -16.35
CA GLY A 239 -0.23 -7.27 -17.42
C GLY A 239 0.90 -8.24 -17.73
N SER A 240 0.97 -8.77 -18.95
CA SER A 240 2.00 -9.77 -19.28
C SER A 240 3.42 -9.20 -19.30
N ALA A 241 4.41 -10.02 -18.94
CA ALA A 241 5.82 -9.64 -18.94
C ALA A 241 6.30 -9.23 -20.34
N SER A 242 5.80 -9.90 -21.39
CA SER A 242 6.12 -9.58 -22.79
C SER A 242 5.59 -8.21 -23.21
N THR A 243 4.41 -7.81 -22.72
CA THR A 243 3.84 -6.47 -22.98
C THR A 243 4.58 -5.41 -22.18
N ALA A 244 4.88 -5.68 -20.90
CA ALA A 244 5.69 -4.79 -20.07
C ALA A 244 7.04 -4.49 -20.73
N ALA A 245 7.73 -5.52 -21.25
CA ALA A 245 9.01 -5.37 -21.94
C ALA A 245 8.88 -4.48 -23.19
N LYS A 246 7.85 -4.68 -24.01
CA LYS A 246 7.59 -3.86 -25.21
C LYS A 246 7.31 -2.39 -24.86
N LEU A 247 6.50 -2.15 -23.82
CA LEU A 247 6.18 -0.80 -23.38
C LEU A 247 7.41 -0.10 -22.78
N LYS A 248 8.18 -0.80 -21.94
CA LYS A 248 9.37 -0.25 -21.27
C LYS A 248 10.42 0.27 -22.25
N VAL A 249 10.52 -0.34 -23.44
CA VAL A 249 11.47 0.07 -24.50
C VAL A 249 10.93 1.14 -25.45
N THR A 250 9.76 1.72 -25.17
CA THR A 250 9.22 2.84 -25.94
C THR A 250 10.25 3.98 -25.96
N PRO A 251 10.66 4.51 -27.14
CA PRO A 251 11.72 5.51 -27.22
C PRO A 251 11.46 6.74 -26.36
N ASN A 252 10.22 7.24 -26.32
CA ASN A 252 9.88 8.42 -25.54
C ASN A 252 10.04 8.21 -24.01
N ILE A 253 9.70 7.02 -23.51
CA ILE A 253 9.88 6.65 -22.09
C ILE A 253 11.37 6.65 -21.73
N ILE A 254 12.22 6.07 -22.59
CA ILE A 254 13.67 6.05 -22.38
C ILE A 254 14.27 7.46 -22.48
N ASN A 255 13.97 8.18 -23.56
CA ASN A 255 14.57 9.48 -23.86
C ASN A 255 14.26 10.53 -22.78
N ASN A 256 13.07 10.48 -22.17
CA ASN A 256 12.68 11.38 -21.08
C ASN A 256 12.91 10.78 -19.69
N SER A 257 13.47 9.56 -19.60
CA SER A 257 13.67 8.84 -18.32
C SER A 257 12.41 8.79 -17.46
N ILE A 258 11.27 8.55 -18.11
CA ILE A 258 9.96 8.52 -17.46
C ILE A 258 9.91 7.30 -16.54
N PRO A 259 9.56 7.46 -15.24
CA PRO A 259 9.36 6.33 -14.35
C PRO A 259 8.35 5.34 -14.94
N PHE A 260 8.79 4.09 -15.11
CA PHE A 260 7.97 3.00 -15.62
C PHE A 260 7.89 1.89 -14.56
N ASN A 261 6.78 1.82 -13.85
CA ASN A 261 6.48 0.76 -12.90
C ASN A 261 5.79 -0.40 -13.62
N ALA A 262 6.29 -1.62 -13.43
CA ALA A 262 5.71 -2.81 -14.02
C ALA A 262 5.39 -3.84 -12.94
N GLU A 263 4.15 -4.29 -12.96
CA GLU A 263 3.70 -5.53 -12.35
C GLU A 263 3.42 -6.52 -13.49
N ALA A 264 4.09 -7.67 -13.46
CA ALA A 264 4.01 -8.66 -14.51
C ALA A 264 3.71 -10.07 -13.98
N ASP A 265 3.64 -11.03 -14.92
CA ASP A 265 3.51 -12.48 -14.70
C ASP A 265 4.37 -12.94 -13.51
N SER A 266 3.85 -13.83 -12.67
CA SER A 266 4.57 -14.28 -11.48
C SER A 266 4.24 -15.70 -11.07
N LEU A 267 5.30 -16.49 -10.84
CA LEU A 267 5.18 -17.89 -10.44
C LEU A 267 5.23 -17.99 -8.92
N ASN A 268 4.17 -17.51 -8.28
CA ASN A 268 4.04 -17.55 -6.82
C ASN A 268 4.04 -18.99 -6.32
N CYS A 269 4.62 -19.19 -5.14
CA CYS A 269 4.64 -20.51 -4.52
C CYS A 269 3.99 -20.54 -3.14
N ALA A 270 3.60 -21.75 -2.74
CA ALA A 270 3.29 -22.07 -1.36
C ALA A 270 4.19 -23.24 -0.93
N ILE A 271 4.81 -23.11 0.24
CA ILE A 271 5.75 -24.07 0.81
C ILE A 271 5.12 -24.67 2.06
N LEU A 272 4.95 -25.99 2.06
CA LEU A 272 4.61 -26.76 3.25
C LEU A 272 5.91 -27.12 3.95
N ALA A 273 6.15 -26.65 5.17
CA ALA A 273 7.39 -26.92 5.89
C ALA A 273 7.47 -28.37 6.42
N PRO A 274 8.68 -28.91 6.65
CA PRO A 274 8.86 -30.32 7.03
C PRO A 274 8.37 -30.65 8.45
N ASP A 275 8.14 -29.65 9.31
CA ASP A 275 7.57 -29.81 10.65
C ASP A 275 6.06 -30.07 10.65
N VAL A 276 5.40 -29.89 9.52
CA VAL A 276 3.94 -30.01 9.38
C VAL A 276 3.56 -31.47 9.12
N SER A 277 2.84 -32.09 10.04
CA SER A 277 2.33 -33.46 9.87
C SER A 277 0.96 -33.49 9.17
N VAL A 278 0.61 -34.60 8.52
CA VAL A 278 -0.67 -34.76 7.79
C VAL A 278 -1.91 -34.58 8.68
N ASP A 279 -1.76 -34.83 9.98
CA ASP A 279 -2.84 -34.68 10.98
C ASP A 279 -2.86 -33.31 11.66
N SER A 280 -1.90 -32.43 11.35
CA SER A 280 -1.82 -31.10 11.94
C SER A 280 -2.84 -30.12 11.33
N PRO A 281 -3.29 -29.11 12.09
CA PRO A 281 -4.09 -28.02 11.55
C PRO A 281 -3.43 -27.31 10.36
N GLU A 282 -2.11 -27.11 10.43
CA GLU A 282 -1.28 -26.48 9.40
C GLU A 282 -1.40 -27.19 8.05
N PHE A 283 -1.43 -28.52 8.03
CA PHE A 283 -1.61 -29.27 6.80
C PHE A 283 -2.95 -28.95 6.13
N GLU A 284 -4.05 -28.98 6.88
CA GLU A 284 -5.37 -28.63 6.36
C GLU A 284 -5.46 -27.16 5.91
N LEU A 285 -4.78 -26.26 6.62
CA LEU A 285 -4.66 -24.86 6.20
C LEU A 285 -3.94 -24.73 4.85
N PHE A 286 -2.84 -25.44 4.66
CA PHE A 286 -2.11 -25.46 3.39
C PHE A 286 -2.98 -25.96 2.24
N ILE A 287 -3.67 -27.09 2.42
CA ILE A 287 -4.60 -27.65 1.41
C ILE A 287 -5.72 -26.66 1.08
N LYS A 288 -6.31 -26.02 2.10
CA LYS A 288 -7.36 -25.01 1.93
C LYS A 288 -6.86 -23.80 1.15
N GLU A 289 -5.68 -23.31 1.49
CA GLU A 289 -5.07 -22.12 0.88
C GLU A 289 -4.76 -22.35 -0.60
N VAL A 290 -4.07 -23.45 -0.93
CA VAL A 290 -3.74 -23.82 -2.31
C VAL A 290 -5.00 -23.96 -3.16
N ALA A 291 -5.98 -24.74 -2.70
CA ALA A 291 -7.23 -24.93 -3.44
C ALA A 291 -8.03 -23.63 -3.60
N ARG A 292 -8.01 -22.73 -2.61
CA ARG A 292 -8.69 -21.43 -2.70
C ARG A 292 -8.01 -20.55 -3.75
N GLU A 293 -6.68 -20.43 -3.74
CA GLU A 293 -5.97 -19.58 -4.71
C GLU A 293 -6.02 -20.12 -6.14
N MET A 294 -6.19 -21.43 -6.33
CA MET A 294 -6.46 -22.00 -7.65
C MET A 294 -7.86 -21.64 -8.19
N THR A 295 -8.85 -21.39 -7.32
CA THR A 295 -10.27 -21.35 -7.72
C THR A 295 -10.91 -19.97 -7.63
N VAL A 296 -10.46 -19.11 -6.71
CA VAL A 296 -10.93 -17.72 -6.65
C VAL A 296 -10.56 -17.02 -7.96
N LYS A 297 -11.55 -16.37 -8.58
CA LYS A 297 -11.47 -15.74 -9.90
C LYS A 297 -10.94 -16.70 -10.97
N ALA A 298 -11.25 -18.00 -10.88
CA ALA A 298 -10.71 -19.05 -11.75
C ALA A 298 -9.17 -19.00 -11.87
N GLY A 299 -8.47 -18.65 -10.78
CA GLY A 299 -7.01 -18.55 -10.74
C GLY A 299 -6.44 -17.36 -11.52
N GLN A 300 -7.26 -16.42 -12.00
CA GLN A 300 -6.83 -15.23 -12.76
C GLN A 300 -6.33 -14.10 -11.85
N LYS A 301 -5.53 -14.43 -10.84
CA LYS A 301 -4.93 -13.46 -9.93
C LYS A 301 -3.43 -13.47 -10.16
N CYS A 302 -2.83 -12.28 -10.27
CA CYS A 302 -1.38 -12.13 -10.34
C CYS A 302 -0.69 -12.78 -9.13
N THR A 303 -1.36 -12.80 -7.98
CA THR A 303 -0.92 -13.44 -6.74
C THR A 303 -1.40 -14.88 -6.58
N ALA A 304 -1.99 -15.55 -7.57
CA ALA A 304 -2.43 -16.94 -7.39
C ALA A 304 -1.22 -17.87 -7.21
N ILE A 305 -1.37 -18.91 -6.39
CA ILE A 305 -0.35 -19.95 -6.22
C ILE A 305 -0.24 -20.72 -7.54
N ARG A 306 0.98 -20.83 -8.07
CA ARG A 306 1.29 -21.58 -9.31
C ARG A 306 2.16 -22.81 -9.04
N ARG A 307 3.01 -22.73 -8.01
CA ARG A 307 3.94 -23.78 -7.60
C ARG A 307 3.69 -24.18 -6.16
N VAL A 308 3.58 -25.46 -5.89
CA VAL A 308 3.23 -25.98 -4.56
C VAL A 308 4.38 -26.87 -4.09
N LEU A 309 5.25 -26.31 -3.25
CA LEU A 309 6.49 -26.93 -2.79
C LEU A 309 6.21 -27.75 -1.53
N ILE A 310 6.43 -29.06 -1.60
CA ILE A 310 6.06 -30.01 -0.53
C ILE A 310 7.19 -31.02 -0.27
N PRO A 311 7.34 -31.52 0.97
CA PRO A 311 8.28 -32.61 1.26
C PRO A 311 8.00 -33.84 0.38
N GLU A 312 9.05 -34.51 -0.10
CA GLU A 312 8.93 -35.73 -0.93
C GLU A 312 8.04 -36.81 -0.29
N ASN A 313 8.09 -36.97 1.03
CA ASN A 313 7.28 -37.94 1.76
C ASN A 313 5.80 -37.55 1.92
N GLN A 314 5.40 -36.34 1.52
CA GLN A 314 4.01 -35.85 1.63
C GLN A 314 3.29 -35.72 0.28
N VAL A 315 3.95 -36.06 -0.84
CA VAL A 315 3.40 -35.94 -2.20
C VAL A 315 2.04 -36.64 -2.33
N GLN A 316 1.94 -37.87 -1.85
CA GLN A 316 0.69 -38.64 -1.92
C GLN A 316 -0.44 -37.98 -1.12
N ALA A 317 -0.19 -37.67 0.17
CA ALA A 317 -1.20 -37.11 1.06
C ALA A 317 -1.71 -35.75 0.57
N VAL A 318 -0.81 -34.88 0.09
CA VAL A 318 -1.18 -33.56 -0.47
C VAL A 318 -1.98 -33.73 -1.75
N SER A 319 -1.54 -34.62 -2.66
CA SER A 319 -2.24 -34.90 -3.91
C SER A 319 -3.67 -35.36 -3.68
N GLU A 320 -3.87 -36.38 -2.84
CA GLU A 320 -5.19 -36.93 -2.53
C GLU A 320 -6.12 -35.89 -1.90
N ARG A 321 -5.61 -35.10 -0.96
CA ARG A 321 -6.40 -34.09 -0.22
C ARG A 321 -6.77 -32.89 -1.10
N LEU A 322 -5.87 -32.42 -1.96
CA LEU A 322 -6.19 -31.38 -2.94
C LEU A 322 -7.19 -31.88 -3.98
N THR A 323 -6.98 -33.09 -4.55
CA THR A 323 -7.92 -33.70 -5.49
C THR A 323 -9.33 -33.80 -4.90
N ALA A 324 -9.47 -34.34 -3.69
CA ALA A 324 -10.77 -34.46 -3.04
C ALA A 324 -11.46 -33.11 -2.76
N ARG A 325 -10.68 -32.04 -2.58
CA ARG A 325 -11.19 -30.68 -2.36
C ARG A 325 -11.58 -30.01 -3.68
N LEU A 326 -10.75 -30.11 -4.71
CA LEU A 326 -10.99 -29.54 -6.03
C LEU A 326 -12.18 -30.20 -6.74
N ALA A 327 -12.40 -31.50 -6.53
CA ALA A 327 -13.56 -32.25 -7.04
C ALA A 327 -14.92 -31.72 -6.55
N LYS A 328 -14.94 -30.92 -5.47
CA LYS A 328 -16.17 -30.33 -4.92
C LYS A 328 -16.48 -28.94 -5.46
N VAL A 329 -15.64 -28.41 -6.35
CA VAL A 329 -15.78 -27.06 -6.90
C VAL A 329 -16.78 -27.10 -8.05
N SER A 330 -17.96 -26.51 -7.83
CA SER A 330 -18.98 -26.36 -8.87
C SER A 330 -18.61 -25.23 -9.84
N ILE A 331 -18.57 -25.56 -11.13
CA ILE A 331 -18.14 -24.66 -12.21
C ILE A 331 -19.35 -24.34 -13.09
N GLY A 332 -19.52 -23.08 -13.48
CA GLY A 332 -20.58 -22.72 -14.41
C GLY A 332 -20.99 -21.26 -14.37
N ASN A 333 -22.22 -21.00 -14.81
CA ASN A 333 -22.76 -19.64 -14.91
C ASN A 333 -22.83 -18.97 -13.52
N PRO A 334 -22.12 -17.84 -13.29
CA PRO A 334 -22.05 -17.20 -11.98
C PRO A 334 -23.37 -16.61 -11.48
N HIS A 335 -24.43 -16.57 -12.30
CA HIS A 335 -25.77 -16.19 -11.87
C HIS A 335 -26.45 -17.24 -10.97
N LEU A 336 -25.89 -18.45 -10.88
CA LEU A 336 -26.40 -19.51 -10.01
C LEU A 336 -25.67 -19.51 -8.67
N ASP A 337 -26.40 -19.40 -7.56
CA ASP A 337 -25.83 -19.39 -6.20
C ASP A 337 -25.06 -20.68 -5.82
N THR A 338 -25.33 -21.76 -6.56
CA THR A 338 -24.65 -23.06 -6.38
C THR A 338 -23.27 -23.10 -7.01
N VAL A 339 -22.94 -22.18 -7.93
CA VAL A 339 -21.62 -22.09 -8.59
C VAL A 339 -20.59 -21.50 -7.63
N ARG A 340 -19.39 -22.08 -7.62
CA ARG A 340 -18.27 -21.66 -6.78
C ARG A 340 -17.08 -21.15 -7.59
N MET A 341 -16.96 -21.53 -8.85
CA MET A 341 -15.98 -21.00 -9.79
C MET A 341 -16.64 -20.62 -11.11
N GLY A 342 -16.39 -19.40 -11.57
CA GLY A 342 -16.93 -18.89 -12.82
C GLY A 342 -16.03 -19.14 -14.03
N ALA A 343 -16.17 -18.32 -15.08
CA ALA A 343 -15.38 -18.41 -16.30
C ALA A 343 -14.08 -17.60 -16.21
N LEU A 344 -13.14 -17.87 -17.11
CA LEU A 344 -12.04 -16.96 -17.40
C LEU A 344 -12.57 -15.68 -18.07
N ALA A 345 -11.82 -14.58 -18.00
CA ALA A 345 -12.26 -13.26 -18.48
C ALA A 345 -12.58 -13.16 -19.99
N SER A 346 -12.08 -14.07 -20.83
CA SER A 346 -12.31 -14.07 -22.29
C SER A 346 -11.98 -15.41 -22.93
N PHE A 347 -12.39 -15.59 -24.20
CA PHE A 347 -12.03 -16.77 -24.98
C PHE A 347 -10.55 -16.79 -25.34
N GLU A 348 -9.95 -15.65 -25.66
CA GLU A 348 -8.50 -15.57 -25.89
C GLU A 348 -7.72 -16.01 -24.65
N GLN A 349 -8.18 -15.63 -23.45
CA GLN A 349 -7.57 -16.12 -22.21
C GLN A 349 -7.74 -17.63 -21.99
N LYS A 350 -8.86 -18.23 -22.42
CA LYS A 350 -9.02 -19.69 -22.37
C LYS A 350 -8.03 -20.38 -23.30
N GLU A 351 -7.87 -19.89 -24.52
CA GLU A 351 -6.89 -20.42 -25.47
C GLU A 351 -5.46 -20.30 -24.93
N ASP A 352 -5.09 -19.14 -24.39
CA ASP A 352 -3.78 -18.91 -23.77
C ASP A 352 -3.54 -19.90 -22.61
N VAL A 353 -4.49 -20.04 -21.68
CA VAL A 353 -4.37 -20.94 -20.52
C VAL A 353 -4.21 -22.39 -20.95
N LEU A 354 -4.99 -22.86 -21.92
CA LEU A 354 -4.89 -24.24 -22.41
C LEU A 354 -3.58 -24.48 -23.17
N GLY A 355 -3.10 -23.50 -23.95
CA GLY A 355 -1.79 -23.59 -24.60
C GLY A 355 -0.63 -23.66 -23.58
N GLN A 356 -0.67 -22.86 -22.51
CA GLN A 356 0.33 -22.96 -21.44
C GLN A 356 0.24 -24.28 -20.66
N LEU A 357 -0.97 -24.83 -20.50
CA LEU A 357 -1.16 -26.16 -19.91
C LEU A 357 -0.49 -27.26 -20.75
N GLU A 358 -0.66 -27.23 -22.07
CA GLU A 358 0.00 -28.18 -22.99
C GLU A 358 1.53 -28.12 -22.87
N GLU A 359 2.10 -26.92 -22.73
CA GLU A 359 3.54 -26.76 -22.50
C GLU A 359 3.98 -27.33 -21.13
N LEU A 360 3.20 -27.10 -20.06
CA LEU A 360 3.49 -27.65 -18.73
C LEU A 360 3.44 -29.19 -18.70
N LEU A 361 2.54 -29.80 -19.48
CA LEU A 361 2.40 -31.27 -19.56
C LEU A 361 3.62 -31.95 -20.18
N LYS A 362 4.51 -31.23 -20.88
CA LYS A 362 5.78 -31.78 -21.36
C LYS A 362 6.75 -32.14 -20.24
N SER A 363 6.61 -31.51 -19.06
CA SER A 363 7.48 -31.70 -17.89
C SER A 363 6.75 -32.20 -16.64
N SER A 364 5.43 -32.41 -16.72
CA SER A 364 4.58 -32.70 -15.57
C SER A 364 3.52 -33.75 -15.89
N SER A 365 3.14 -34.55 -14.90
CA SER A 365 2.01 -35.47 -14.98
C SER A 365 0.74 -34.86 -14.36
N ILE A 366 -0.44 -35.26 -14.84
CA ILE A 366 -1.72 -34.82 -14.28
C ILE A 366 -2.03 -35.58 -12.99
N VAL A 367 -2.39 -34.85 -11.94
CA VAL A 367 -2.89 -35.40 -10.66
C VAL A 367 -4.41 -35.31 -10.59
N TYR A 368 -4.99 -34.21 -11.08
CA TYR A 368 -6.42 -33.97 -11.12
C TYR A 368 -6.78 -32.99 -12.25
N GLY A 369 -7.97 -33.18 -12.83
CA GLY A 369 -8.52 -32.33 -13.88
C GLY A 369 -8.03 -32.70 -15.28
N HIS A 370 -8.18 -31.75 -16.22
CA HIS A 370 -7.86 -31.91 -17.64
C HIS A 370 -8.66 -33.03 -18.34
N GLU A 371 -9.94 -33.17 -17.98
CA GLU A 371 -10.86 -34.07 -18.67
C GLU A 371 -11.41 -33.41 -19.95
N ASP A 372 -11.63 -34.19 -21.02
CA ASP A 372 -12.20 -33.72 -22.30
C ASP A 372 -13.57 -33.03 -22.12
N SER A 373 -14.29 -33.40 -21.06
CA SER A 373 -15.53 -32.77 -20.64
C SER A 373 -15.69 -32.87 -19.13
N PHE A 374 -16.22 -31.81 -18.52
CA PHE A 374 -16.55 -31.75 -17.10
C PHE A 374 -17.93 -31.10 -16.94
N GLU A 375 -18.57 -31.32 -15.79
CA GLU A 375 -19.91 -30.79 -15.54
C GLU A 375 -19.88 -29.25 -15.45
N LEU A 376 -20.72 -28.60 -16.25
CA LEU A 376 -20.92 -27.16 -16.26
C LEU A 376 -22.36 -26.83 -15.86
N LEU A 377 -22.50 -26.02 -14.81
CA LEU A 377 -23.80 -25.60 -14.32
C LEU A 377 -24.33 -24.40 -15.11
N GLY A 378 -25.63 -24.40 -15.37
CA GLY A 378 -26.34 -23.31 -16.04
C GLY A 378 -26.37 -23.43 -17.57
N LYS A 379 -27.44 -22.89 -18.16
CA LYS A 379 -27.68 -22.96 -19.61
C LYS A 379 -26.70 -22.07 -20.38
N GLY A 380 -26.14 -22.59 -21.48
CA GLY A 380 -25.23 -21.85 -22.36
C GLY A 380 -23.76 -21.90 -21.91
N SER A 381 -23.48 -22.46 -20.72
CA SER A 381 -22.13 -22.57 -20.18
C SER A 381 -21.21 -23.44 -21.06
N GLU A 382 -21.77 -24.37 -21.84
CA GLU A 382 -21.02 -25.21 -22.78
C GLU A 382 -20.31 -24.41 -23.88
N LYS A 383 -20.72 -23.16 -24.10
CA LYS A 383 -20.12 -22.22 -25.05
C LYS A 383 -19.21 -21.19 -24.38
N GLY A 384 -18.99 -21.30 -23.07
CA GLY A 384 -18.21 -20.33 -22.30
C GLY A 384 -16.72 -20.61 -22.22
N ALA A 385 -15.99 -19.61 -21.73
CA ALA A 385 -14.57 -19.61 -21.43
C ALA A 385 -14.25 -20.30 -20.08
N PHE A 386 -14.85 -21.46 -19.81
CA PHE A 386 -14.59 -22.24 -18.59
C PHE A 386 -13.37 -23.15 -18.75
N VAL A 387 -12.62 -23.29 -17.66
CA VAL A 387 -11.47 -24.21 -17.54
C VAL A 387 -11.59 -24.94 -16.19
N GLN A 388 -11.37 -26.25 -16.20
CA GLN A 388 -11.38 -27.09 -15.00
C GLN A 388 -10.13 -26.83 -14.16
N PRO A 389 -10.22 -26.78 -12.81
CA PRO A 389 -9.03 -26.74 -11.98
C PRO A 389 -8.14 -27.93 -12.27
N THR A 390 -6.88 -27.69 -12.61
CA THR A 390 -5.93 -28.73 -13.02
C THR A 390 -4.73 -28.72 -12.08
N LEU A 391 -4.51 -29.84 -11.41
CA LEU A 391 -3.37 -30.06 -10.53
C LEU A 391 -2.36 -30.95 -11.22
N LEU A 392 -1.14 -30.46 -11.35
CA LEU A 392 -0.02 -31.17 -11.97
C LEU A 392 0.97 -31.62 -10.90
N LEU A 393 1.81 -32.59 -11.25
CA LEU A 393 3.00 -32.99 -10.49
C LEU A 393 4.21 -32.87 -11.40
N SER A 394 5.20 -32.09 -10.99
CA SER A 394 6.46 -31.94 -11.71
C SER A 394 7.21 -33.27 -11.74
N ASN A 395 7.61 -33.74 -12.92
CA ASN A 395 8.36 -34.99 -13.07
C ASN A 395 9.77 -34.87 -12.46
N ASP A 396 10.39 -33.69 -12.62
CA ASP A 396 11.67 -33.33 -12.02
C ASP A 396 11.67 -31.82 -11.67
N PRO A 397 11.53 -31.44 -10.39
CA PRO A 397 11.52 -30.04 -9.97
C PRO A 397 12.89 -29.36 -10.08
N ASP A 398 13.98 -30.12 -10.22
CA ASP A 398 15.35 -29.65 -10.42
C ASP A 398 15.67 -29.36 -11.91
N ALA A 399 14.87 -29.88 -12.85
CA ALA A 399 15.03 -29.62 -14.28
C ALA A 399 14.82 -28.13 -14.64
N GLU A 400 15.51 -27.66 -15.68
CA GLU A 400 15.30 -26.31 -16.26
C GLU A 400 13.96 -26.23 -17.01
N GLY A 401 13.33 -25.06 -17.01
CA GLY A 401 12.04 -24.84 -17.67
C GLY A 401 10.83 -25.29 -16.84
N GLY A 402 9.78 -25.74 -17.51
CA GLY A 402 8.55 -26.24 -16.88
C GLY A 402 7.87 -25.19 -16.00
N ALA A 403 7.38 -25.63 -14.84
CA ALA A 403 6.64 -24.78 -13.89
C ALA A 403 7.45 -23.62 -13.30
N HIS A 404 8.78 -23.57 -13.47
CA HIS A 404 9.62 -22.44 -13.09
C HIS A 404 9.66 -21.32 -14.14
N ASP A 405 9.22 -21.60 -15.36
CA ASP A 405 9.26 -20.67 -16.49
C ASP A 405 7.92 -20.42 -17.18
N ILE A 406 6.98 -21.35 -17.07
CA ILE A 406 5.67 -21.29 -17.73
C ILE A 406 4.59 -20.95 -16.71
N GLU A 407 3.88 -19.84 -16.94
CA GLU A 407 2.68 -19.49 -16.18
C GLU A 407 1.43 -19.74 -17.03
N ALA A 408 0.57 -20.64 -16.57
CA ALA A 408 -0.80 -20.71 -17.07
C ALA A 408 -1.71 -19.84 -16.18
N PHE A 409 -2.15 -18.70 -16.68
CA PHE A 409 -2.91 -17.68 -15.93
C PHE A 409 -4.39 -18.06 -15.73
N GLY A 410 -4.61 -19.20 -15.09
CA GLY A 410 -5.92 -19.81 -14.84
C GLY A 410 -5.88 -20.74 -13.62
N PRO A 411 -6.81 -21.70 -13.49
CA PRO A 411 -6.93 -22.52 -12.28
C PRO A 411 -5.96 -23.71 -12.28
N ILE A 412 -4.67 -23.44 -12.51
CA ILE A 412 -3.62 -24.44 -12.72
C ILE A 412 -2.50 -24.25 -11.70
N SER A 413 -2.06 -25.35 -11.09
CA SER A 413 -0.92 -25.37 -10.17
C SER A 413 -0.12 -26.67 -10.31
N THR A 414 1.19 -26.59 -10.06
CA THR A 414 2.10 -27.73 -10.12
C THR A 414 2.67 -28.05 -8.74
N LEU A 415 2.47 -29.29 -8.27
CA LEU A 415 3.15 -29.86 -7.10
C LEU A 415 4.62 -30.10 -7.43
N MET A 416 5.50 -29.70 -6.51
CA MET A 416 6.94 -29.78 -6.66
C MET A 416 7.55 -30.37 -5.38
N PRO A 417 7.93 -31.66 -5.40
CA PRO A 417 8.57 -32.30 -4.26
C PRO A 417 9.93 -31.65 -3.93
N TYR A 418 10.29 -31.57 -2.66
CA TYR A 418 11.61 -31.14 -2.21
C TYR A 418 12.18 -32.07 -1.13
N LYS A 419 13.50 -32.04 -0.99
CA LYS A 419 14.31 -32.96 -0.16
C LYS A 419 14.41 -32.47 1.28
N ASP A 420 14.73 -31.19 1.43
CA ASP A 420 14.81 -30.46 2.69
C ASP A 420 14.43 -28.99 2.49
N ILE A 421 14.39 -28.22 3.59
CA ILE A 421 13.95 -26.83 3.53
C ILE A 421 14.90 -25.93 2.70
N ASP A 422 16.18 -26.27 2.60
CA ASP A 422 17.14 -25.51 1.79
C ASP A 422 16.91 -25.76 0.30
N HIS A 423 16.57 -27.00 -0.08
CA HIS A 423 16.09 -27.33 -1.41
C HIS A 423 14.78 -26.57 -1.74
N ALA A 424 13.84 -26.47 -0.81
CA ALA A 424 12.61 -25.68 -1.01
C ALA A 424 12.89 -24.19 -1.28
N ILE A 425 13.84 -23.58 -0.55
CA ILE A 425 14.29 -22.20 -0.78
C ILE A 425 14.89 -22.06 -2.19
N ALA A 426 15.76 -23.00 -2.59
CA ALA A 426 16.38 -22.98 -3.90
C ALA A 426 15.32 -23.07 -5.02
N LEU A 427 14.36 -23.99 -4.91
CA LEU A 427 13.26 -24.10 -5.86
C LEU A 427 12.37 -22.85 -5.89
N ALA A 428 12.07 -22.25 -4.73
CA ALA A 428 11.28 -21.02 -4.68
C ALA A 428 11.94 -19.89 -5.50
N ALA A 429 13.27 -19.73 -5.40
CA ALA A 429 14.04 -18.75 -6.16
C ALA A 429 14.02 -18.98 -7.68
N ARG A 430 13.81 -20.21 -8.15
CA ARG A 430 13.75 -20.53 -9.60
C ARG A 430 12.56 -19.92 -10.34
N GLY A 431 11.58 -19.36 -9.61
CA GLY A 431 10.57 -18.48 -10.21
C GLY A 431 11.14 -17.18 -10.81
N LYS A 432 12.42 -16.86 -10.51
CA LYS A 432 13.15 -15.67 -10.99
C LYS A 432 12.52 -14.35 -10.53
N GLY A 433 11.93 -14.37 -9.34
CA GLY A 433 11.26 -13.24 -8.72
C GLY A 433 9.74 -13.31 -8.87
N SER A 434 9.02 -13.26 -7.75
CA SER A 434 7.55 -13.42 -7.70
C SER A 434 6.89 -12.34 -6.84
N LEU A 435 5.58 -12.18 -6.97
CA LEU A 435 4.81 -11.20 -6.19
C LEU A 435 4.70 -11.66 -4.73
N VAL A 436 4.36 -12.92 -4.51
CA VAL A 436 4.12 -13.47 -3.18
C VAL A 436 4.58 -14.93 -3.07
N THR A 437 4.97 -15.31 -1.85
CA THR A 437 5.07 -16.72 -1.44
C THR A 437 4.37 -16.94 -0.12
N THR A 438 3.87 -18.16 0.10
CA THR A 438 3.39 -18.62 1.42
C THR A 438 4.32 -19.66 2.01
N LEU A 439 4.60 -19.54 3.30
CA LEU A 439 5.23 -20.58 4.11
C LEU A 439 4.21 -21.04 5.16
N VAL A 440 3.88 -22.33 5.16
CA VAL A 440 3.05 -22.95 6.21
C VAL A 440 3.94 -23.74 7.14
N THR A 441 4.04 -23.30 8.40
CA THR A 441 4.88 -23.91 9.44
C THR A 441 4.36 -23.54 10.82
N GLN A 442 4.56 -24.41 11.81
CA GLN A 442 4.31 -24.11 13.22
C GLN A 442 5.60 -23.73 13.96
N ASP A 443 6.77 -24.00 13.36
CA ASP A 443 8.08 -23.73 13.95
C ASP A 443 8.59 -22.30 13.63
N PRO A 444 8.75 -21.43 14.64
CA PRO A 444 9.30 -20.08 14.43
C PRO A 444 10.76 -20.09 13.95
N GLU A 445 11.56 -21.13 14.24
CA GLU A 445 12.95 -21.22 13.79
C GLU A 445 13.05 -21.52 12.28
N ILE A 446 12.13 -22.33 11.75
CA ILE A 446 11.99 -22.52 10.30
C ILE A 446 11.62 -21.18 9.65
N ALA A 447 10.62 -20.48 10.18
CA ALA A 447 10.23 -19.16 9.66
C ALA A 447 11.40 -18.16 9.70
N ARG A 448 12.16 -18.10 10.81
CA ARG A 448 13.33 -17.22 10.98
C ARG A 448 14.43 -17.50 9.94
N LYS A 449 14.66 -18.77 9.59
CA LYS A 449 15.63 -19.18 8.56
C LYS A 449 15.13 -18.89 7.14
N VAL A 450 13.89 -19.26 6.84
CA VAL A 450 13.35 -19.31 5.47
C VAL A 450 12.92 -17.93 4.98
N VAL A 451 12.26 -17.13 5.82
CA VAL A 451 11.64 -15.86 5.40
C VAL A 451 12.63 -14.87 4.80
N PRO A 452 13.82 -14.60 5.37
CA PRO A 452 14.78 -13.69 4.75
C PRO A 452 15.25 -14.17 3.36
N ALA A 453 15.43 -15.48 3.18
CA ALA A 453 15.84 -16.05 1.90
C ALA A 453 14.74 -15.94 0.85
N LEU A 454 13.48 -16.16 1.24
CA LEU A 454 12.32 -15.96 0.37
C LEU A 454 12.12 -14.49 0.01
N ALA A 455 12.24 -13.57 0.98
CA ALA A 455 12.01 -12.14 0.78
C ALA A 455 12.95 -11.49 -0.23
N ALA A 456 14.13 -12.07 -0.48
CA ALA A 456 15.03 -11.62 -1.55
C ALA A 456 14.45 -11.79 -2.96
N TRP A 457 13.52 -12.75 -3.13
CA TRP A 457 12.91 -13.10 -4.42
C TRP A 457 11.40 -12.81 -4.48
N HIS A 458 10.77 -12.52 -3.34
CA HIS A 458 9.33 -12.34 -3.25
C HIS A 458 9.01 -11.01 -2.60
N GLY A 459 8.17 -10.18 -3.23
CA GLY A 459 7.82 -8.89 -2.66
C GLY A 459 6.93 -8.97 -1.42
N ARG A 460 6.25 -10.10 -1.23
CA ARG A 460 5.51 -10.44 0.00
C ARG A 460 5.73 -11.89 0.41
N VAL A 461 5.94 -12.11 1.71
CA VAL A 461 6.03 -13.45 2.31
C VAL A 461 4.90 -13.59 3.32
N HIS A 462 3.98 -14.53 3.08
CA HIS A 462 2.85 -14.84 3.96
C HIS A 462 3.18 -16.08 4.79
N ILE A 463 3.35 -15.92 6.11
CA ILE A 463 3.57 -17.03 7.04
C ILE A 463 2.20 -17.43 7.60
N LEU A 464 1.81 -18.68 7.41
CA LEU A 464 0.49 -19.17 7.80
C LEU A 464 0.63 -20.33 8.79
N ASN A 465 -0.11 -20.25 9.89
CA ASN A 465 -0.25 -21.30 10.90
C ASN A 465 -1.66 -21.24 11.51
N GLU A 466 -1.96 -22.11 12.47
CA GLU A 466 -3.26 -22.11 13.15
C GLU A 466 -3.66 -20.74 13.71
N ALA A 467 -2.73 -20.06 14.39
CA ALA A 467 -2.99 -18.77 15.03
C ALA A 467 -3.32 -17.66 14.00
N SER A 468 -2.49 -17.50 12.96
CA SER A 468 -2.67 -16.49 11.92
C SER A 468 -3.93 -16.73 11.08
N SER A 469 -4.28 -18.01 10.85
CA SER A 469 -5.36 -18.38 9.91
C SER A 469 -6.74 -17.82 10.26
N LYS A 470 -6.99 -17.47 11.53
CA LYS A 470 -8.27 -16.98 12.03
C LYS A 470 -8.64 -15.59 11.49
N GLU A 471 -7.64 -14.76 11.23
CA GLU A 471 -7.80 -13.38 10.75
C GLU A 471 -7.00 -13.10 9.47
N SER A 472 -6.32 -14.13 8.93
CA SER A 472 -5.54 -13.99 7.70
C SER A 472 -6.44 -13.57 6.54
N THR A 473 -5.99 -12.55 5.81
CA THR A 473 -6.61 -12.07 4.58
C THR A 473 -6.29 -12.98 3.40
N GLY A 474 -5.43 -13.97 3.60
CA GLY A 474 -5.03 -14.94 2.60
C GLY A 474 -3.84 -14.52 1.73
N HIS A 475 -3.34 -15.49 0.99
CA HIS A 475 -2.22 -15.36 0.06
C HIS A 475 -2.54 -14.36 -1.05
N GLY A 476 -3.71 -14.46 -1.69
CA GLY A 476 -4.01 -13.64 -2.86
C GLY A 476 -4.83 -12.39 -2.63
N SER A 477 -4.75 -11.77 -1.45
CA SER A 477 -5.41 -10.48 -1.14
C SER A 477 -4.34 -9.44 -0.81
N PRO A 478 -3.85 -8.66 -1.79
CA PRO A 478 -2.89 -7.58 -1.53
C PRO A 478 -3.53 -6.51 -0.64
N LEU A 479 -2.88 -6.20 0.49
CA LEU A 479 -3.40 -5.20 1.43
C LEU A 479 -2.82 -3.81 1.13
N PRO A 480 -3.63 -2.73 1.18
CA PRO A 480 -3.18 -1.38 0.84
C PRO A 480 -1.96 -0.87 1.63
N MET A 481 -1.81 -1.34 2.88
CA MET A 481 -0.72 -0.95 3.77
C MET A 481 0.57 -1.76 3.54
N LEU A 482 0.49 -2.87 2.79
CA LEU A 482 1.62 -3.74 2.49
C LEU A 482 2.02 -3.57 1.03
N LYS A 483 3.31 -3.77 0.74
CA LYS A 483 3.82 -3.71 -0.62
C LYS A 483 3.14 -4.78 -1.49
N HIS A 484 2.76 -4.38 -2.70
CA HIS A 484 2.42 -5.26 -3.81
C HIS A 484 3.42 -5.01 -4.95
N GLY A 485 3.82 -6.03 -5.69
CA GLY A 485 4.97 -5.97 -6.60
C GLY A 485 6.14 -6.84 -6.13
N GLY A 486 7.09 -7.16 -7.01
CA GLY A 486 8.16 -8.13 -6.75
C GLY A 486 9.33 -7.99 -7.74
N PRO A 487 10.52 -8.51 -7.41
CA PRO A 487 11.70 -8.39 -8.27
C PRO A 487 11.59 -9.27 -9.52
N GLY A 488 12.51 -9.06 -10.47
CA GLY A 488 12.73 -9.99 -11.59
C GLY A 488 11.50 -10.16 -12.49
N ARG A 489 11.01 -11.39 -12.63
CA ARG A 489 9.87 -11.76 -13.50
C ARG A 489 8.61 -10.97 -13.17
N ALA A 490 8.34 -10.74 -11.89
CA ALA A 490 7.19 -9.98 -11.41
C ALA A 490 7.22 -8.48 -11.81
N GLY A 491 8.29 -8.01 -12.46
CA GLY A 491 8.37 -6.70 -13.12
C GLY A 491 9.35 -5.72 -12.46
N GLY A 492 9.72 -5.97 -11.19
CA GLY A 492 10.61 -5.12 -10.41
C GLY A 492 9.93 -3.89 -9.80
N GLY A 493 8.66 -3.66 -10.09
CA GLY A 493 7.88 -2.55 -9.59
C GLY A 493 7.38 -2.73 -8.15
N GLU A 494 6.91 -1.63 -7.58
CA GLU A 494 6.25 -1.58 -6.28
C GLU A 494 4.98 -0.71 -6.35
N GLU A 495 3.91 -1.22 -5.74
CA GLU A 495 2.59 -0.63 -5.61
C GLU A 495 2.12 -0.83 -4.17
N LEU A 496 1.04 -0.13 -3.79
CA LEU A 496 0.54 -0.13 -2.41
C LEU A 496 1.62 0.28 -1.38
N GLY A 497 1.73 -0.42 -0.24
CA GLY A 497 2.72 -0.11 0.79
C GLY A 497 2.44 1.14 1.62
N GLY A 498 1.17 1.56 1.70
CA GLY A 498 0.72 2.75 2.43
C GLY A 498 1.33 4.02 1.85
N ILE A 499 2.04 4.79 2.68
CA ILE A 499 2.72 6.02 2.24
C ILE A 499 3.75 5.76 1.13
N ARG A 500 4.35 4.56 1.02
CA ARG A 500 5.33 4.24 -0.03
C ARG A 500 4.75 4.42 -1.43
N GLY A 501 3.53 3.93 -1.65
CA GLY A 501 2.80 4.08 -2.91
C GLY A 501 2.59 5.53 -3.31
N VAL A 502 2.31 6.42 -2.34
CA VAL A 502 2.16 7.87 -2.56
C VAL A 502 3.47 8.47 -3.05
N LYS A 503 4.61 8.08 -2.46
CA LYS A 503 5.93 8.64 -2.77
C LYS A 503 6.37 8.39 -4.22
N HIS A 504 5.87 7.34 -4.89
CA HIS A 504 6.17 7.09 -6.31
C HIS A 504 5.69 8.21 -7.25
N TYR A 505 4.62 8.90 -6.86
CA TYR A 505 4.03 10.01 -7.61
C TYR A 505 4.55 11.38 -7.16
N MET A 506 5.57 11.40 -6.30
CA MET A 506 6.24 12.60 -5.82
C MET A 506 7.68 12.64 -6.33
N GLN A 507 8.26 13.84 -6.35
CA GLN A 507 9.66 14.08 -6.65
C GLN A 507 10.40 14.38 -5.36
N ARG A 508 11.41 13.56 -5.05
CA ARG A 508 12.35 13.82 -3.96
C ARG A 508 13.36 14.87 -4.38
N ALA A 509 13.57 15.87 -3.54
CA ALA A 509 14.62 16.86 -3.71
C ALA A 509 15.38 17.04 -2.39
N ALA A 510 16.72 17.03 -2.47
CA ALA A 510 17.53 17.53 -1.38
C ALA A 510 17.56 19.06 -1.46
N ILE A 511 17.20 19.72 -0.37
CA ILE A 511 17.30 21.17 -0.23
C ILE A 511 18.36 21.49 0.82
N GLN A 512 19.05 22.61 0.62
CA GLN A 512 20.11 23.08 1.50
C GLN A 512 19.92 24.56 1.78
N GLY A 513 20.29 25.00 2.97
CA GLY A 513 20.13 26.39 3.36
C GLY A 513 20.36 26.61 4.84
N SER A 514 20.06 27.83 5.30
CA SER A 514 20.01 28.10 6.73
C SER A 514 18.82 27.39 7.37
N PRO A 515 18.91 27.02 8.65
CA PRO A 515 17.79 26.45 9.40
C PRO A 515 16.48 27.25 9.27
N THR A 516 16.56 28.59 9.32
CA THR A 516 15.39 29.48 9.15
C THR A 516 14.74 29.32 7.78
N MET A 517 15.54 29.28 6.71
CA MET A 517 15.02 29.10 5.35
C MET A 517 14.44 27.71 5.14
N LEU A 518 15.10 26.67 5.66
CA LEU A 518 14.56 25.32 5.62
C LEU A 518 13.23 25.24 6.37
N SER A 519 13.12 25.90 7.53
CA SER A 519 11.89 25.92 8.32
C SER A 519 10.72 26.57 7.56
N ALA A 520 11.01 27.65 6.84
CA ALA A 520 10.01 28.33 6.01
C ALA A 520 9.54 27.46 4.83
N VAL A 521 10.44 26.66 4.24
CA VAL A 521 10.13 25.77 3.11
C VAL A 521 9.36 24.54 3.56
N THR A 522 9.77 23.89 4.65
CA THR A 522 9.16 22.65 5.14
C THR A 522 7.87 22.90 5.93
N GLY A 523 7.68 24.12 6.45
CA GLY A 523 6.61 24.40 7.41
C GLY A 523 6.85 23.75 8.79
N GLU A 524 8.09 23.35 9.07
CA GLU A 524 8.50 22.71 10.32
C GLU A 524 9.72 23.42 10.89
N TYR A 525 9.79 23.62 12.20
CA TYR A 525 10.97 24.21 12.82
C TYR A 525 12.18 23.28 12.65
N VAL A 526 13.24 23.84 12.07
CA VAL A 526 14.57 23.24 12.01
C VAL A 526 15.44 23.88 13.10
N ARG A 527 16.11 23.05 13.90
CA ARG A 527 16.97 23.52 14.99
C ARG A 527 18.04 24.49 14.48
N GLY A 528 18.25 25.56 15.23
CA GLY A 528 19.12 26.68 14.85
C GLY A 528 18.41 27.72 13.98
N GLY A 529 17.13 27.51 13.65
CA GLY A 529 16.30 28.51 12.99
C GLY A 529 15.92 29.66 13.93
N GLU A 530 15.44 30.75 13.35
CA GLU A 530 14.89 31.87 14.12
C GLU A 530 13.72 31.42 14.99
N THR A 531 13.74 31.86 16.25
CA THR A 531 12.68 31.59 17.22
C THR A 531 11.97 32.87 17.61
N TYR A 532 10.68 32.78 17.89
CA TYR A 532 9.85 33.90 18.33
C TYR A 532 9.44 33.71 19.78
N GLU A 533 9.78 34.64 20.66
CA GLU A 533 9.36 34.62 22.07
C GLU A 533 8.34 35.73 22.31
N SER A 534 7.37 35.50 23.20
CA SER A 534 6.36 36.48 23.60
C SER A 534 6.06 36.36 25.08
N ASP A 535 5.46 37.41 25.66
CA ASP A 535 5.03 37.39 27.07
C ASP A 535 3.92 36.36 27.35
N VAL A 536 3.25 35.88 26.29
CA VAL A 536 2.21 34.84 26.38
C VAL A 536 2.86 33.47 26.22
N HIS A 537 2.68 32.62 27.22
CA HIS A 537 3.15 31.23 27.19
C HIS A 537 2.55 30.46 26.00
N PRO A 538 3.35 29.74 25.18
CA PRO A 538 2.85 29.09 23.96
C PRO A 538 1.69 28.11 24.19
N PHE A 539 1.68 27.34 25.28
CA PHE A 539 0.54 26.47 25.66
C PHE A 539 -0.78 27.21 25.97
N ARG A 540 -0.78 28.53 26.06
CA ARG A 540 -2.00 29.35 26.21
C ARG A 540 -2.58 29.82 24.89
N ARG A 541 -1.93 29.51 23.77
CA ARG A 541 -2.41 29.85 22.42
C ARG A 541 -3.26 28.73 21.83
N TYR A 542 -4.27 29.12 21.07
CA TYR A 542 -5.03 28.17 20.26
C TYR A 542 -4.21 27.70 19.07
N PHE A 543 -4.67 26.63 18.43
CA PHE A 543 -3.99 26.03 17.29
C PHE A 543 -3.71 27.06 16.19
N GLU A 544 -4.65 27.92 15.84
CA GLU A 544 -4.51 28.92 14.77
C GLU A 544 -3.46 29.99 15.10
N ASP A 545 -3.42 30.44 16.36
CA ASP A 545 -2.53 31.50 16.84
C ASP A 545 -1.07 31.07 16.97
N LEU A 546 -0.82 29.77 17.11
CA LEU A 546 0.52 29.22 17.25
C LEU A 546 1.32 29.35 15.95
N ARG A 547 2.53 29.90 16.06
CA ARG A 547 3.48 30.00 14.95
C ARG A 547 4.55 28.92 15.05
N ILE A 548 4.95 28.37 13.90
CA ILE A 548 6.13 27.51 13.84
C ILE A 548 7.35 28.33 14.25
N GLY A 549 8.21 27.77 15.10
CA GLY A 549 9.35 28.48 15.70
C GLY A 549 8.99 29.32 16.92
N GLU A 550 7.72 29.41 17.32
CA GLU A 550 7.36 30.06 18.59
C GLU A 550 7.94 29.27 19.77
N SER A 551 8.69 29.96 20.63
CA SER A 551 9.55 29.35 21.63
C SER A 551 9.31 29.90 23.02
N LEU A 552 9.52 29.04 24.02
CA LEU A 552 9.62 29.38 25.43
C LEU A 552 10.97 28.91 25.95
N LEU A 553 11.79 29.86 26.42
CA LEU A 553 12.93 29.55 27.25
C LEU A 553 12.48 29.57 28.72
N THR A 554 12.56 28.43 29.40
CA THR A 554 12.06 28.33 30.77
C THR A 554 12.99 29.00 31.78
N HIS A 555 12.48 29.22 32.99
CA HIS A 555 13.33 29.42 34.15
C HIS A 555 14.18 28.16 34.43
N ARG A 556 15.15 28.30 35.35
CA ARG A 556 16.16 27.28 35.65
C ARG A 556 15.76 26.47 36.89
N ARG A 557 16.19 25.21 36.94
CA ARG A 557 16.11 24.34 38.13
C ARG A 557 17.46 23.68 38.38
N THR A 558 18.00 23.86 39.59
CA THR A 558 19.20 23.12 40.02
C THR A 558 18.79 21.75 40.50
N VAL A 559 19.44 20.72 39.96
CA VAL A 559 19.26 19.32 40.33
C VAL A 559 20.12 19.02 41.54
N THR A 560 19.51 18.49 42.58
CA THR A 560 20.17 18.19 43.86
C THR A 560 20.13 16.70 44.16
N GLU A 561 20.91 16.24 45.13
CA GLU A 561 20.82 14.86 45.63
C GLU A 561 19.39 14.53 46.10
N THR A 562 18.73 15.48 46.76
CA THR A 562 17.34 15.34 47.21
C THR A 562 16.38 15.06 46.05
N ASP A 563 16.60 15.65 44.87
CA ASP A 563 15.78 15.38 43.69
C ASP A 563 15.95 13.93 43.22
N ILE A 564 17.19 13.43 43.19
CA ILE A 564 17.52 12.06 42.80
C ILE A 564 16.88 11.08 43.78
N VAL A 565 17.05 11.31 45.08
CA VAL A 565 16.48 10.48 46.14
C VAL A 565 14.96 10.48 46.06
N ASN A 566 14.32 11.66 46.01
CA ASN A 566 12.86 11.76 45.97
C ASN A 566 12.28 11.13 44.71
N PHE A 567 12.90 11.34 43.55
CA PHE A 567 12.42 10.74 42.31
C PHE A 567 12.60 9.22 42.33
N GLY A 568 13.72 8.69 42.81
CA GLY A 568 13.90 7.25 42.96
C GLY A 568 12.94 6.63 43.97
N CYS A 569 12.66 7.30 45.08
CA CYS A 569 11.65 6.87 46.04
C CYS A 569 10.24 6.87 45.43
N LEU A 570 9.88 7.91 44.67
CA LEU A 570 8.56 8.05 44.06
C LEU A 570 8.35 7.07 42.88
N SER A 571 9.35 6.96 42.00
CA SER A 571 9.29 6.10 40.82
C SER A 571 9.61 4.64 41.12
N GLY A 572 10.29 4.37 42.22
CA GLY A 572 10.86 3.06 42.57
C GLY A 572 12.22 2.79 41.90
N ASP A 573 12.72 3.68 41.05
CA ASP A 573 14.00 3.52 40.35
C ASP A 573 15.19 3.82 41.28
N HIS A 574 15.70 2.76 41.91
CA HIS A 574 16.89 2.80 42.74
C HIS A 574 18.14 2.28 41.99
N PHE A 575 18.20 2.47 40.66
CA PHE A 575 19.34 2.07 39.86
C PHE A 575 20.66 2.62 40.42
N TYR A 576 21.72 1.80 40.39
CA TYR A 576 22.95 2.06 41.12
C TYR A 576 23.63 3.39 40.72
N MET A 577 23.50 3.81 39.45
CA MET A 577 24.03 5.10 38.98
C MET A 577 23.38 6.33 39.64
N HIS A 578 22.25 6.15 40.32
CA HIS A 578 21.51 7.20 41.00
C HIS A 578 21.57 7.06 42.52
N PHE A 579 21.78 5.85 43.05
CA PHE A 579 21.66 5.56 44.49
C PHE A 579 22.91 4.98 45.15
N ASP A 580 23.80 4.32 44.43
CA ASP A 580 24.99 3.70 44.99
C ASP A 580 26.22 4.58 44.70
N ASP A 581 26.69 5.25 45.75
CA ASP A 581 27.85 6.13 45.66
C ASP A 581 29.16 5.36 45.40
N ILE A 582 29.27 4.11 45.87
CA ILE A 582 30.47 3.29 45.67
C ILE A 582 30.54 2.90 44.19
N ALA A 583 29.45 2.33 43.67
CA ALA A 583 29.41 1.89 42.27
C ALA A 583 29.50 3.06 41.28
N ALA A 584 28.92 4.23 41.60
CA ALA A 584 28.96 5.38 40.71
C ALA A 584 30.36 6.00 40.59
N ARG A 585 31.17 5.98 41.66
CA ARG A 585 32.58 6.44 41.62
C ARG A 585 33.46 5.59 40.70
N ASP A 586 33.19 4.29 40.62
CA ASP A 586 33.91 3.37 39.75
C ASP A 586 33.38 3.39 38.30
N SER A 587 32.34 4.18 38.03
CA SER A 587 31.75 4.34 36.71
C SER A 587 32.40 5.47 35.91
N GLN A 588 32.10 5.54 34.60
CA GLN A 588 32.56 6.64 33.73
C GLN A 588 32.08 8.04 34.15
N PHE A 589 31.11 8.14 35.07
CA PHE A 589 30.56 9.41 35.53
C PHE A 589 31.20 9.89 36.85
N GLU A 590 31.98 9.04 37.51
CA GLU A 590 32.73 9.32 38.77
C GLU A 590 31.88 9.78 39.97
N GLN A 591 30.57 9.93 39.79
CA GLN A 591 29.59 10.29 40.81
C GLN A 591 28.18 9.85 40.39
N ARG A 592 27.24 9.86 41.34
CA ARG A 592 25.82 9.63 41.04
C ARG A 592 25.27 10.76 40.18
N ILE A 593 24.49 10.39 39.18
CA ILE A 593 23.84 11.32 38.25
C ILE A 593 22.33 11.27 38.46
N ALA A 594 21.60 12.28 37.98
CA ALA A 594 20.15 12.27 38.05
C ALA A 594 19.51 11.27 37.06
N HIS A 595 18.33 10.78 37.40
CA HIS A 595 17.54 9.94 36.50
C HIS A 595 17.20 10.71 35.22
N GLY A 596 17.39 10.09 34.05
CA GLY A 596 16.95 10.69 32.79
C GLY A 596 15.46 11.03 32.81
N TYR A 597 14.63 10.14 33.36
CA TYR A 597 13.19 10.41 33.52
C TYR A 597 12.88 11.53 34.52
N PHE A 598 13.73 11.73 35.54
CA PHE A 598 13.62 12.91 36.38
C PHE A 598 13.89 14.18 35.57
N VAL A 599 14.94 14.21 34.74
CA VAL A 599 15.25 15.36 33.88
C VAL A 599 14.08 15.67 32.94
N LEU A 600 13.47 14.63 32.34
CA LEU A 600 12.26 14.75 31.52
C LEU A 600 11.07 15.32 32.32
N SER A 601 10.77 14.76 33.50
CA SER A 601 9.67 15.23 34.37
C SER A 601 9.91 16.65 34.87
N ALA A 602 11.15 16.99 35.21
CA ALA A 602 11.55 18.32 35.63
C ALA A 602 11.41 19.32 34.49
N ALA A 603 11.84 18.97 33.27
CA ALA A 603 11.65 19.79 32.08
C ALA A 603 10.15 20.04 31.81
N ALA A 604 9.30 19.01 31.86
CA ALA A 604 7.85 19.18 31.74
C ALA A 604 7.29 20.11 32.83
N GLY A 605 7.74 19.96 34.08
CA GLY A 605 7.39 20.89 35.15
C GLY A 605 7.82 22.34 34.90
N LEU A 606 8.84 22.58 34.07
CA LEU A 606 9.32 23.91 33.71
C LEU A 606 8.53 24.56 32.55
N PHE A 607 8.12 23.78 31.54
CA PHE A 607 7.48 24.34 30.33
C PHE A 607 5.97 24.11 30.23
N VAL A 608 5.36 23.27 31.09
CA VAL A 608 3.90 23.05 31.06
C VAL A 608 3.21 24.19 31.82
N SER A 609 2.29 24.89 31.16
CA SER A 609 1.41 25.85 31.83
C SER A 609 0.38 25.10 32.71
N PRO A 610 0.29 25.37 34.02
CA PRO A 610 -0.56 24.59 34.93
C PRO A 610 -2.05 24.97 34.89
N GLY A 611 -2.40 26.15 34.37
CA GLY A 611 -3.79 26.61 34.28
C GLY A 611 -4.54 25.99 33.09
N GLU A 612 -5.87 25.95 33.18
CA GLU A 612 -6.72 25.55 32.05
C GLU A 612 -6.43 26.42 30.82
N GLY A 613 -6.37 25.80 29.66
CA GLY A 613 -6.03 26.47 28.41
C GLY A 613 -6.35 25.63 27.17
N PRO A 614 -5.87 26.06 25.98
CA PRO A 614 -6.14 25.38 24.72
C PRO A 614 -5.47 24.02 24.59
N VAL A 615 -4.39 23.75 25.32
CA VAL A 615 -3.75 22.42 25.37
C VAL A 615 -4.68 21.44 26.09
N LEU A 616 -5.14 20.42 25.37
CA LEU A 616 -6.08 19.40 25.85
C LEU A 616 -5.39 18.22 26.52
N ALA A 617 -4.35 17.71 25.85
CA ALA A 617 -3.63 16.54 26.30
C ALA A 617 -2.22 16.53 25.70
N ASN A 618 -1.22 16.29 26.53
CA ASN A 618 0.10 15.87 26.08
C ASN A 618 0.11 14.34 26.08
N TYR A 619 0.00 13.73 24.89
CA TYR A 619 -0.32 12.30 24.77
C TYR A 619 0.78 11.47 24.10
N GLY A 620 1.83 12.11 23.60
CA GLY A 620 2.92 11.44 22.91
C GLY A 620 4.26 12.09 23.16
N LEU A 621 5.30 11.27 23.10
CA LEU A 621 6.70 11.69 23.19
C LEU A 621 7.47 10.86 22.17
N ASP A 622 8.17 11.55 21.28
CA ASP A 622 8.94 10.95 20.19
C ASP A 622 10.44 11.28 20.38
N THR A 623 11.28 10.45 19.77
CA THR A 623 12.73 10.70 19.57
C THR A 623 13.58 11.04 20.80
N LEU A 624 13.15 10.68 22.03
CA LEU A 624 13.90 10.99 23.25
C LEU A 624 15.33 10.41 23.26
N ARG A 625 16.29 11.29 23.50
CA ARG A 625 17.69 10.98 23.73
C ARG A 625 18.20 11.74 24.95
N PHE A 626 18.88 11.01 25.84
CA PHE A 626 19.74 11.58 26.88
C PHE A 626 21.15 11.63 26.31
N ILE A 627 21.74 12.82 26.26
CA ILE A 627 22.99 13.08 25.56
C ILE A 627 24.13 13.27 26.57
N THR A 628 23.92 14.20 27.50
CA THR A 628 24.90 14.52 28.55
C THR A 628 24.29 14.20 29.92
N PRO A 629 25.00 13.49 30.80
CA PRO A 629 24.52 13.21 32.15
C PRO A 629 24.37 14.50 32.96
N VAL A 630 23.41 14.50 33.90
CA VAL A 630 23.13 15.63 34.79
C VAL A 630 23.59 15.26 36.20
N PRO A 631 24.80 15.68 36.63
CA PRO A 631 25.31 15.37 37.97
C PRO A 631 24.59 16.18 39.07
N ILE A 632 24.84 15.81 40.32
CA ILE A 632 24.35 16.57 41.48
C ILE A 632 24.95 17.98 41.45
N GLY A 633 24.09 19.00 41.60
CA GLY A 633 24.46 20.42 41.55
C GLY A 633 24.32 21.06 40.16
N ASP A 634 24.06 20.27 39.12
CA ASP A 634 23.88 20.76 37.76
C ASP A 634 22.55 21.51 37.61
N THR A 635 22.54 22.60 36.86
CA THR A 635 21.35 23.44 36.66
C THR A 635 20.81 23.28 35.25
N ILE A 636 19.59 22.75 35.16
CA ILE A 636 18.91 22.53 33.89
C ILE A 636 17.92 23.64 33.55
N ARG A 637 17.71 23.86 32.25
CA ARG A 637 16.65 24.69 31.68
C ARG A 637 16.13 24.04 30.40
N ALA A 638 14.85 24.25 30.08
CA ALA A 638 14.26 23.74 28.84
C ALA A 638 13.99 24.88 27.86
N ARG A 639 14.19 24.61 26.57
CA ARG A 639 13.64 25.38 25.46
C ARG A 639 12.56 24.52 24.80
N LEU A 640 11.34 25.03 24.79
CA LEU A 640 10.19 24.42 24.14
C LEU A 640 9.88 25.24 22.89
N THR A 641 9.92 24.64 21.71
CA THR A 641 9.67 25.35 20.43
C THR A 641 8.60 24.63 19.61
N CYS A 642 7.63 25.37 19.09
CA CYS A 642 6.57 24.84 18.23
C CYS A 642 7.19 24.32 16.94
N LYS A 643 7.27 22.99 16.79
CA LYS A 643 7.97 22.32 15.70
C LYS A 643 7.09 22.15 14.48
N ARG A 644 5.87 21.64 14.67
CA ARG A 644 4.95 21.34 13.57
C ARG A 644 3.50 21.42 14.03
N LYS A 645 2.62 21.81 13.12
CA LYS A 645 1.18 21.80 13.29
C LYS A 645 0.56 20.82 12.30
N ILE A 646 -0.27 19.91 12.78
CA ILE A 646 -0.96 18.91 11.96
C ILE A 646 -2.46 19.03 12.23
N ASP A 647 -3.20 19.50 11.24
CA ASP A 647 -4.65 19.45 11.28
C ASP A 647 -5.14 18.10 10.74
N GLN A 648 -5.62 17.23 11.63
CA GLN A 648 -6.14 15.92 11.25
C GLN A 648 -7.63 15.95 10.87
N GLY A 649 -8.28 17.13 10.91
CA GLY A 649 -9.73 17.27 10.70
C GLY A 649 -10.56 16.49 11.72
N LYS A 650 -10.03 16.29 12.94
CA LYS A 650 -10.69 15.54 14.00
C LYS A 650 -11.53 16.48 14.87
N LEU A 651 -12.71 15.99 15.24
CA LEU A 651 -13.55 16.59 16.26
C LEU A 651 -13.41 15.78 17.56
N SER A 652 -13.54 16.46 18.70
CA SER A 652 -13.66 15.81 19.99
C SER A 652 -14.98 15.03 20.07
N PRO A 653 -15.17 14.14 21.08
CA PRO A 653 -16.48 13.49 21.31
C PRO A 653 -17.65 14.47 21.51
N LYS A 654 -17.34 15.73 21.86
CA LYS A 654 -18.32 16.82 22.02
C LYS A 654 -18.49 17.68 20.75
N GLY A 655 -17.83 17.32 19.65
CA GLY A 655 -17.89 18.05 18.39
C GLY A 655 -16.93 19.24 18.28
N GLU A 656 -15.97 19.40 19.20
CA GLU A 656 -15.05 20.54 19.21
C GLU A 656 -13.85 20.27 18.28
N PRO A 657 -13.46 21.21 17.40
CA PRO A 657 -12.32 21.02 16.50
C PRO A 657 -10.97 21.05 17.25
N GLN A 658 -10.06 20.17 16.85
CA GLN A 658 -8.76 20.01 17.51
C GLN A 658 -7.67 19.61 16.51
N GLY A 659 -6.45 20.09 16.76
CA GLY A 659 -5.25 19.79 15.98
C GLY A 659 -4.14 19.21 16.84
N VAL A 660 -3.13 18.61 16.20
CA VAL A 660 -1.94 18.10 16.89
C VAL A 660 -0.79 19.09 16.67
N VAL A 661 -0.18 19.55 17.76
CA VAL A 661 1.04 20.36 17.74
C VAL A 661 2.18 19.51 18.25
N VAL A 662 3.23 19.39 17.44
CA VAL A 662 4.49 18.77 17.80
C VAL A 662 5.43 19.87 18.28
N TRP A 663 6.07 19.67 19.42
CA TRP A 663 7.04 20.61 19.98
C TRP A 663 8.42 19.98 20.08
N ASP A 664 9.44 20.70 19.65
CA ASP A 664 10.84 20.38 19.88
C ASP A 664 11.20 20.82 21.31
N VAL A 665 11.72 19.89 22.11
CA VAL A 665 12.21 20.18 23.46
C VAL A 665 13.70 19.95 23.54
N GLN A 666 14.42 20.97 23.98
CA GLN A 666 15.86 20.94 24.22
C GLN A 666 16.13 21.31 25.68
N VAL A 667 16.70 20.38 26.43
CA VAL A 667 17.11 20.63 27.82
C VAL A 667 18.61 20.87 27.83
N THR A 668 19.05 21.99 28.39
CA THR A 668 20.47 22.39 28.49
C THR A 668 20.87 22.63 29.94
N ASN A 669 22.16 22.44 30.24
CA ASN A 669 22.73 22.76 31.55
C ASN A 669 23.29 24.21 31.60
N GLN A 670 23.96 24.58 32.70
CA GLN A 670 24.61 25.90 32.84
C GLN A 670 25.81 26.13 31.90
N HIS A 671 26.30 25.08 31.25
CA HIS A 671 27.39 25.14 30.28
C HIS A 671 26.89 25.20 28.83
N ASP A 672 25.58 25.37 28.64
CA ASP A 672 24.90 25.33 27.34
C ASP A 672 25.03 23.98 26.61
N GLU A 673 25.36 22.92 27.34
CA GLU A 673 25.42 21.57 26.79
C GLU A 673 24.02 20.96 26.75
N LEU A 674 23.69 20.29 25.64
CA LEU A 674 22.42 19.60 25.48
C LEU A 674 22.43 18.33 26.34
N VAL A 675 21.54 18.25 27.33
CA VAL A 675 21.43 17.10 28.25
C VAL A 675 20.36 16.12 27.78
N ALA A 676 19.23 16.63 27.29
CA ALA A 676 18.14 15.81 26.77
C ALA A 676 17.46 16.51 25.58
N SER A 677 17.01 15.70 24.63
CA SER A 677 16.34 16.19 23.43
C SER A 677 15.25 15.22 23.00
N TYR A 678 14.06 15.75 22.70
CA TYR A 678 12.88 14.96 22.35
C TYR A 678 11.79 15.85 21.73
N ASP A 679 10.82 15.21 21.07
CA ASP A 679 9.60 15.87 20.63
C ASP A 679 8.41 15.48 21.53
N ILE A 680 7.48 16.41 21.77
CA ILE A 680 6.20 16.12 22.45
C ILE A 680 5.01 16.36 21.53
N LEU A 681 4.00 15.50 21.61
CA LEU A 681 2.79 15.55 20.81
C LEU A 681 1.63 16.00 21.69
N THR A 682 1.12 17.18 21.38
CA THR A 682 0.08 17.83 22.16
C THR A 682 -1.17 18.02 21.32
N LEU A 683 -2.32 17.59 21.84
CA LEU A 683 -3.62 17.89 21.29
C LEU A 683 -4.04 19.29 21.74
N VAL A 684 -4.35 20.16 20.79
CA VAL A 684 -4.65 21.58 21.05
C VAL A 684 -6.00 21.94 20.44
N LYS A 685 -6.83 22.67 21.20
CA LYS A 685 -8.10 23.21 20.74
C LYS A 685 -7.88 24.17 19.56
N LYS A 686 -8.74 24.06 18.56
CA LYS A 686 -8.90 25.06 17.50
C LYS A 686 -9.92 26.10 17.93
N GLN A 687 -9.78 27.33 17.45
CA GLN A 687 -10.82 28.35 17.60
C GLN A 687 -12.07 27.94 16.80
N PHE A 688 -13.25 28.28 17.30
CA PHE A 688 -14.49 28.17 16.53
C PHE A 688 -14.58 29.41 15.65
N ASP A 689 -14.73 29.22 14.34
CA ASP A 689 -15.31 30.23 13.44
C ASP A 689 -16.84 30.22 13.55
#